data_AF-A0A4V2YWW6-F1
#
_entry.id   AF-A0A4V2YWW6-F1
#
_cell.length_a   1.000
_cell.length_b   1.000
_cell.length_c   1.000
_cell.angle_alpha   90.00
_cell.angle_beta   90.00
_cell.angle_gamma   90.00
#
_symmetry.space_group_name_H-M   'P 1'
#
loop_
_entity.id
_entity.type
_entity.pdbx_description
1 polymer ?
#
loop_
_entity_poly.entity_id
_entity_poly.type
_entity_poly.pdbx_seq_one_letter_code
_entity_poly.pdbx_strand_id
1 'polypeptide(L)'
;MFDRWGRWVHRRRRWVLAVAGAVLVFAAVWGTGVFGALTSSGGFETPGSESAKAAQTAEHDLGRDEADVVVLYQGKATVDDPSYRASVEKALAALPSDKVSKTSTYWTTKSPQFVSKDRTATYAVLQLAGADDGARSDGYKAIQDDLTKVGGGLTAKVGGSVGVETAINERVSSDIGRAEGMAMPILLVLLVLIFGGLVSASLPLLIGGLAILGSFTALHALSYVTDVSIFAVNITTFLGLGLAIDYGLFVVSRFREEIARHGAGGVPGGVGGRPPSGGTDGDSVEDALAATMATAGRTVAVSGITVAVSLSGLLLFDQTFLVSMGYGGIATVFVCMAAALTVLPALLAVLGPKVNALSVRRRGGAARSDGWWGRIAHSVMRRPVIYVVATVALLLALGAPLLRINWGGVDAQVLPGGADARVVSESLETRFARNATSPIEAVVTGTSDRAAVQAYGARLDAVPGITGAAVTGSEGTTTRLALTYDADPNSGAARDLVQRVRDVPPPAGAQSHVGGVTADVVDQLGSIGATLPWLALLVGGVTFVLLFLAFGSVLLPLKAIVMNMLSLSATFGAVVLIFQDGHLSGPLGFTATGSISPAMPILMLAMLFGISMDYEVFLLSRVREQYDLTGSNTAAVASGVQRTGAIITSAALLFIVVIGAFATSGITFIKMTGVGMAIAILLDATIVRALLVPATMRLLGRANWWAPGPLARLYGRFGIKEGDSAAPPRTLEPVG
;
A
#
# COMPACT_ATOMS: atom_id res chain seq x y z
N MET A 1 -22.53 -4.48 -24.30
CA MET A 1 -22.62 -5.20 -23.00
C MET A 1 -23.07 -4.27 -21.88
N PHE A 2 -22.32 -3.21 -21.56
CA PHE A 2 -22.62 -2.29 -20.46
C PHE A 2 -23.98 -1.55 -20.57
N ASP A 3 -24.43 -1.20 -21.78
CA ASP A 3 -25.79 -0.65 -21.98
C ASP A 3 -26.88 -1.62 -21.49
N ARG A 4 -26.82 -2.89 -21.95
CA ARG A 4 -27.75 -3.95 -21.53
C ARG A 4 -27.71 -4.19 -20.02
N TRP A 5 -26.51 -4.12 -19.43
CA TRP A 5 -26.34 -4.22 -17.98
C TRP A 5 -27.05 -3.08 -17.25
N GLY A 6 -26.87 -1.82 -17.69
CA GLY A 6 -27.55 -0.66 -17.13
C GLY A 6 -29.08 -0.79 -17.15
N ARG A 7 -29.65 -1.22 -18.29
CA ARG A 7 -31.10 -1.47 -18.40
C ARG A 7 -31.57 -2.59 -17.48
N TRP A 8 -30.79 -3.68 -17.37
CA TRP A 8 -31.12 -4.79 -16.48
C TRP A 8 -31.14 -4.35 -15.00
N VAL A 9 -30.12 -3.60 -14.57
CA VAL A 9 -30.05 -3.05 -13.22
C VAL A 9 -31.21 -2.09 -12.96
N HIS A 10 -31.59 -1.24 -13.92
CA HIS A 10 -32.76 -0.36 -13.79
C HIS A 10 -34.05 -1.15 -13.52
N ARG A 11 -34.31 -2.20 -14.32
CA ARG A 11 -35.51 -3.03 -14.23
C ARG A 11 -35.57 -3.85 -12.93
N ARG A 12 -34.43 -4.32 -12.44
CA ARG A 12 -34.34 -5.15 -11.22
C ARG A 12 -33.83 -4.39 -9.99
N ARG A 13 -33.80 -3.06 -10.01
CA ARG A 13 -33.18 -2.21 -8.99
C ARG A 13 -33.55 -2.56 -7.55
N ARG A 14 -34.84 -2.86 -7.27
CA ARG A 14 -35.30 -3.24 -5.91
C ARG A 14 -34.71 -4.57 -5.45
N TRP A 15 -34.64 -5.55 -6.33
CA TRP A 15 -34.02 -6.85 -6.05
C TRP A 15 -32.51 -6.71 -5.85
N VAL A 16 -31.83 -5.93 -6.69
CA VAL A 16 -30.40 -5.65 -6.54
C VAL A 16 -30.12 -5.01 -5.19
N LEU A 17 -30.91 -4.01 -4.77
CA LEU A 17 -30.76 -3.37 -3.46
C LEU A 17 -31.10 -4.30 -2.29
N ALA A 18 -32.11 -5.17 -2.43
CA ALA A 18 -32.44 -6.15 -1.39
C ALA A 18 -31.30 -7.16 -1.19
N VAL A 19 -30.73 -7.68 -2.27
CA VAL A 19 -29.57 -8.58 -2.23
C VAL A 19 -28.35 -7.84 -1.66
N ALA A 20 -28.09 -6.61 -2.10
CA ALA A 20 -26.99 -5.80 -1.57
C ALA A 20 -27.16 -5.54 -0.06
N GLY A 21 -28.39 -5.29 0.40
CA GLY A 21 -28.70 -5.14 1.83
C GLY A 21 -28.48 -6.43 2.61
N ALA A 22 -28.87 -7.59 2.06
CA ALA A 22 -28.63 -8.89 2.69
C ALA A 22 -27.13 -9.20 2.77
N VAL A 23 -26.38 -8.94 1.69
CA VAL A 23 -24.92 -9.08 1.65
C VAL A 23 -24.26 -8.12 2.65
N LEU A 24 -24.76 -6.89 2.80
CA LEU A 24 -24.25 -5.93 3.77
C LEU A 24 -24.44 -6.43 5.21
N VAL A 25 -25.62 -6.96 5.54
CA VAL A 25 -25.88 -7.53 6.88
C VAL A 25 -24.99 -8.73 7.13
N PHE A 26 -24.86 -9.62 6.15
CA PHE A 26 -23.93 -10.75 6.23
C PHE A 26 -22.48 -10.29 6.43
N ALA A 27 -22.04 -9.30 5.66
CA ALA A 27 -20.70 -8.72 5.73
C ALA A 27 -20.42 -8.06 7.09
N ALA A 28 -21.42 -7.38 7.68
CA ALA A 28 -21.26 -6.76 9.00
C ALA A 28 -21.14 -7.81 10.13
N VAL A 29 -21.91 -8.90 10.06
CA VAL A 29 -21.92 -9.94 11.10
C VAL A 29 -20.73 -10.90 10.96
N TRP A 30 -20.42 -11.34 9.74
CA TRP A 30 -19.40 -12.35 9.50
C TRP A 30 -18.07 -11.74 9.05
N GLY A 31 -18.07 -10.68 8.23
CA GLY A 31 -16.85 -10.05 7.73
C GLY A 31 -16.00 -9.39 8.81
N THR A 32 -16.60 -8.96 9.92
CA THR A 32 -15.86 -8.43 11.09
C THR A 32 -15.04 -9.50 11.83
N GLY A 33 -15.31 -10.79 11.60
CA GLY A 33 -14.48 -11.89 12.10
C GLY A 33 -13.06 -11.91 11.52
N VAL A 34 -12.81 -11.15 10.44
CA VAL A 34 -11.49 -11.04 9.81
C VAL A 34 -10.40 -10.66 10.82
N PHE A 35 -10.67 -9.75 11.75
CA PHE A 35 -9.67 -9.26 12.71
C PHE A 35 -9.12 -10.34 13.65
N GLY A 36 -9.86 -11.44 13.86
CA GLY A 36 -9.40 -12.59 14.62
C GLY A 36 -8.78 -13.71 13.78
N ALA A 37 -8.93 -13.67 12.45
CA ALA A 37 -8.48 -14.72 11.53
C ALA A 37 -7.18 -14.38 10.78
N LEU A 38 -6.75 -13.12 10.81
CA LEU A 38 -5.51 -12.67 10.16
C LEU A 38 -4.29 -13.04 11.00
N THR A 39 -3.17 -13.32 10.33
CA THR A 39 -1.91 -13.63 11.00
C THR A 39 -1.34 -12.39 11.67
N SER A 40 -0.96 -12.53 12.94
CA SER A 40 -0.33 -11.49 13.75
C SER A 40 1.07 -11.14 13.25
N SER A 41 1.78 -12.13 12.69
CA SER A 41 3.16 -11.96 12.25
C SER A 41 3.25 -11.12 10.99
N GLY A 42 4.26 -10.24 10.95
CA GLY A 42 4.40 -9.22 9.91
C GLY A 42 4.69 -9.78 8.52
N GLY A 43 5.17 -11.02 8.40
CA GLY A 43 5.39 -11.71 7.13
C GLY A 43 6.43 -11.05 6.22
N PHE A 44 7.40 -10.34 6.81
CA PHE A 44 8.42 -9.58 6.07
C PHE A 44 9.58 -10.45 5.58
N GLU A 45 9.79 -11.60 6.20
CA GLU A 45 10.85 -12.54 5.84
C GLU A 45 10.64 -13.13 4.44
N THR A 46 11.72 -13.65 3.86
CA THR A 46 11.69 -14.30 2.54
C THR A 46 11.68 -15.82 2.71
N PRO A 47 10.55 -16.51 2.46
CA PRO A 47 10.48 -17.96 2.59
C PRO A 47 11.52 -18.66 1.72
N GLY A 48 12.19 -19.69 2.27
CA GLY A 48 13.18 -20.48 1.55
C GLY A 48 14.55 -19.83 1.36
N SER A 49 14.74 -18.59 1.84
CA SER A 49 16.04 -17.91 1.93
C SER A 49 17.02 -18.62 2.86
N GLU A 50 18.29 -18.25 2.79
CA GLU A 50 19.32 -18.82 3.67
C GLU A 50 19.11 -18.38 5.12
N SER A 51 18.74 -17.11 5.34
CA SER A 51 18.39 -16.60 6.67
C SER A 51 17.19 -17.33 7.28
N ALA A 52 16.12 -17.55 6.50
CA ALA A 52 14.94 -18.27 6.97
C ALA A 52 15.25 -19.74 7.28
N LYS A 53 16.09 -20.40 6.47
CA LYS A 53 16.56 -21.77 6.75
C LYS A 53 17.44 -21.85 7.98
N ALA A 54 18.32 -20.86 8.20
CA ALA A 54 19.13 -20.78 9.41
C ALA A 54 18.22 -20.68 10.65
N ALA A 55 17.25 -19.78 10.64
CA ALA A 55 16.28 -19.60 11.73
C ALA A 55 15.46 -20.88 11.98
N GLN A 56 14.85 -21.45 10.93
CA GLN A 56 14.02 -22.66 11.03
C GLN A 56 14.82 -23.87 11.53
N THR A 57 16.06 -24.05 11.05
CA THR A 57 16.89 -25.18 11.46
C THR A 57 17.40 -25.02 12.88
N ALA A 58 17.81 -23.81 13.27
CA ALA A 58 18.18 -23.52 14.66
C ALA A 58 17.00 -23.76 15.60
N GLU A 59 15.79 -23.31 15.25
CA GLU A 59 14.59 -23.51 16.05
C GLU A 59 14.21 -25.00 16.17
N HIS A 60 14.27 -25.75 15.06
CA HIS A 60 13.90 -27.16 15.04
C HIS A 60 14.88 -28.04 15.84
N ASP A 61 16.20 -27.84 15.65
CA ASP A 61 17.23 -28.74 16.19
C ASP A 61 17.77 -28.33 17.56
N LEU A 62 17.87 -27.01 17.83
CA LEU A 62 18.42 -26.48 19.09
C LEU A 62 17.32 -25.99 20.03
N GLY A 63 16.06 -26.04 19.58
CA GLY A 63 14.95 -25.36 20.22
C GLY A 63 14.97 -23.85 20.00
N ARG A 64 13.83 -23.22 20.31
CA ARG A 64 13.72 -21.76 20.31
C ARG A 64 14.65 -21.14 21.34
N ASP A 65 15.52 -20.24 20.88
CA ASP A 65 16.35 -19.37 21.72
C ASP A 65 15.98 -17.90 21.54
N GLU A 66 14.78 -17.65 21.02
CA GLU A 66 14.25 -16.32 20.82
C GLU A 66 13.74 -15.72 22.12
N ALA A 67 14.08 -14.46 22.33
CA ALA A 67 13.53 -13.64 23.38
C ALA A 67 12.12 -13.16 22.99
N ASP A 68 11.10 -13.98 23.26
CA ASP A 68 9.70 -13.62 22.99
C ASP A 68 9.33 -12.30 23.69
N VAL A 69 9.75 -12.17 24.95
CA VAL A 69 9.52 -10.99 25.78
C VAL A 69 10.82 -10.58 26.45
N VAL A 70 11.12 -9.28 26.39
CA VAL A 70 12.23 -8.70 27.13
C VAL A 70 11.66 -7.70 28.12
N VAL A 71 11.88 -7.95 29.41
CA VAL A 71 11.48 -7.02 30.48
C VAL A 71 12.70 -6.28 30.97
N LEU A 72 12.74 -4.98 30.74
CA LEU A 72 13.79 -4.09 31.20
C LEU A 72 13.45 -3.54 32.57
N TYR A 73 14.30 -3.79 33.55
CA TYR A 73 14.22 -3.25 34.90
C TYR A 73 15.22 -2.12 35.07
N GLN A 74 14.75 -0.99 35.60
CA GLN A 74 15.57 0.20 35.84
C GLN A 74 15.31 0.77 37.23
N GLY A 75 16.36 1.23 37.90
CA GLY A 75 16.28 1.84 39.22
C GLY A 75 17.47 2.72 39.56
N LYS A 76 17.43 3.33 40.75
CA LYS A 76 18.58 4.08 41.31
C LYS A 76 19.61 3.18 41.99
N ALA A 77 19.18 2.01 42.46
CA ALA A 77 20.05 0.99 43.05
C ALA A 77 20.77 0.19 41.96
N THR A 78 21.95 -0.32 42.28
CA THR A 78 22.73 -1.17 41.38
C THR A 78 22.18 -2.59 41.30
N VAL A 79 22.38 -3.27 40.18
CA VAL A 79 21.93 -4.67 39.95
C VAL A 79 22.55 -5.67 40.96
N ASP A 80 23.66 -5.30 41.60
CA ASP A 80 24.32 -6.09 42.65
C ASP A 80 23.64 -5.99 44.03
N ASP A 81 22.67 -5.08 44.21
CA ASP A 81 21.95 -4.90 45.47
C ASP A 81 20.99 -6.09 45.72
N PRO A 82 21.04 -6.74 46.90
CA PRO A 82 20.12 -7.83 47.25
C PRO A 82 18.64 -7.44 47.16
N SER A 83 18.29 -6.19 47.45
CA SER A 83 16.90 -5.69 47.37
C SER A 83 16.43 -5.54 45.92
N TYR A 84 17.33 -5.17 45.01
CA TYR A 84 17.08 -5.13 43.57
C TYR A 84 16.78 -6.53 43.06
N ARG A 85 17.67 -7.49 43.38
CA ARG A 85 17.53 -8.89 42.99
C ARG A 85 16.22 -9.50 43.50
N ALA A 86 15.92 -9.34 44.79
CA ALA A 86 14.72 -9.91 45.40
C ALA A 86 13.43 -9.36 44.77
N SER A 87 13.42 -8.09 44.38
CA SER A 87 12.26 -7.46 43.72
C SER A 87 12.01 -8.04 42.32
N VAL A 88 13.08 -8.26 41.54
CA VAL A 88 12.98 -8.84 40.20
C VAL A 88 12.63 -10.33 40.26
N GLU A 89 13.29 -11.11 41.12
CA GLU A 89 12.97 -12.55 41.29
C GLU A 89 11.53 -12.77 41.77
N LYS A 90 11.03 -11.91 42.67
CA LYS A 90 9.62 -11.97 43.11
C LYS A 90 8.64 -11.65 41.99
N ALA A 91 8.95 -10.65 41.17
CA ALA A 91 8.11 -10.29 40.03
C ALA A 91 8.05 -11.42 39.00
N LEU A 92 9.20 -12.03 38.67
CA LEU A 92 9.28 -13.15 37.73
C LEU A 92 8.63 -14.43 38.29
N ALA A 93 8.76 -14.71 39.59
CA ALA A 93 8.14 -15.88 40.22
C ALA A 93 6.61 -15.79 40.35
N ALA A 94 6.04 -14.58 40.24
CA ALA A 94 4.60 -14.38 40.22
C ALA A 94 3.97 -14.69 38.86
N LEU A 95 4.77 -14.86 37.80
CA LEU A 95 4.27 -15.14 36.46
C LEU A 95 3.74 -16.59 36.35
N PRO A 96 2.62 -16.81 35.64
CA PRO A 96 2.06 -18.15 35.47
C PRO A 96 3.01 -19.07 34.69
N SER A 97 3.33 -20.23 35.27
CA SER A 97 4.24 -21.22 34.65
C SER A 97 3.63 -21.95 33.44
N ASP A 98 2.31 -21.85 33.24
CA ASP A 98 1.62 -22.33 32.05
C ASP A 98 1.75 -21.36 30.85
N LYS A 99 2.16 -20.11 31.09
CA LYS A 99 2.33 -19.07 30.07
C LYS A 99 3.79 -18.72 29.79
N VAL A 100 4.68 -18.92 30.75
CA VAL A 100 6.12 -18.64 30.62
C VAL A 100 6.90 -19.94 30.78
N SER A 101 7.56 -20.38 29.70
CA SER A 101 8.28 -21.66 29.66
C SER A 101 9.70 -21.55 30.20
N LYS A 102 10.39 -20.42 29.97
CA LYS A 102 11.76 -20.19 30.41
C LYS A 102 11.98 -18.72 30.75
N THR A 103 12.79 -18.47 31.78
CA THR A 103 13.23 -17.14 32.16
C THR A 103 14.75 -17.11 32.28
N SER A 104 15.38 -16.14 31.61
CA SER A 104 16.83 -15.95 31.62
C SER A 104 17.15 -14.54 32.14
N THR A 105 18.06 -14.47 33.11
CA THR A 105 18.44 -13.24 33.80
C THR A 105 19.94 -13.19 34.03
N TYR A 106 20.47 -12.02 34.41
CA TYR A 106 21.87 -11.91 34.84
C TYR A 106 22.26 -12.93 35.93
N TRP A 107 21.40 -13.15 36.93
CA TRP A 107 21.74 -14.02 38.07
C TRP A 107 21.72 -15.51 37.72
N THR A 108 20.95 -15.92 36.71
CA THR A 108 20.89 -17.31 36.24
C THR A 108 22.00 -17.61 35.25
N THR A 109 22.22 -16.72 34.28
CA THR A 109 23.21 -16.91 33.20
C THR A 109 24.61 -16.47 33.59
N LYS A 110 24.75 -15.58 34.58
CA LYS A 110 25.98 -14.87 34.96
C LYS A 110 26.66 -14.11 33.80
N SER A 111 25.95 -13.87 32.70
CA SER A 111 26.51 -13.21 31.54
C SER A 111 26.49 -11.68 31.74
N PRO A 112 27.63 -10.98 31.59
CA PRO A 112 27.70 -9.54 31.77
C PRO A 112 26.89 -8.76 30.72
N GLN A 113 26.44 -9.41 29.64
CA GLN A 113 25.60 -8.78 28.61
C GLN A 113 24.22 -8.35 29.14
N PHE A 114 23.72 -8.98 30.22
CA PHE A 114 22.43 -8.67 30.82
C PHE A 114 22.45 -7.41 31.71
N VAL A 115 23.60 -6.76 31.86
CA VAL A 115 23.78 -5.63 32.77
C VAL A 115 24.21 -4.39 31.98
N SER A 116 23.60 -3.24 32.27
CA SER A 116 23.95 -1.99 31.63
C SER A 116 25.38 -1.55 31.98
N LYS A 117 25.99 -0.69 31.13
CA LYS A 117 27.34 -0.13 31.34
C LYS A 117 27.49 0.57 32.70
N ASP A 118 26.41 1.16 33.22
CA ASP A 118 26.35 1.83 34.52
C ASP A 118 25.81 0.95 35.66
N ARG A 119 25.50 -0.34 35.41
CA ARG A 119 24.98 -1.32 36.36
C ARG A 119 23.69 -0.93 37.08
N THR A 120 22.93 0.05 36.59
CA THR A 120 21.63 0.47 37.16
C THR A 120 20.41 -0.13 36.46
N ALA A 121 20.63 -0.85 35.35
CA ALA A 121 19.59 -1.53 34.60
C ALA A 121 20.00 -2.98 34.28
N THR A 122 19.00 -3.86 34.28
CA THR A 122 19.12 -5.26 33.87
C THR A 122 17.88 -5.64 33.07
N TYR A 123 17.97 -6.65 32.23
CA TYR A 123 16.80 -7.20 31.54
C TYR A 123 16.61 -8.68 31.82
N ALA A 124 15.36 -9.13 31.78
CA ALA A 124 14.98 -10.53 31.79
C ALA A 124 14.46 -10.90 30.40
N VAL A 125 14.93 -12.03 29.89
CA VAL A 125 14.41 -12.65 28.65
C VAL A 125 13.44 -13.74 29.05
N LEU A 126 12.20 -13.64 28.59
CA LEU A 126 11.15 -14.62 28.83
C LEU A 126 10.80 -15.29 27.51
N GLN A 127 10.61 -16.60 27.60
CA GLN A 127 10.07 -17.42 26.52
C GLN A 127 8.63 -17.79 26.87
N LEU A 128 7.72 -17.55 25.93
CA LEU A 128 6.30 -17.81 26.13
C LEU A 128 5.97 -19.25 25.75
N ALA A 129 5.00 -19.81 26.46
CA ALA A 129 4.42 -21.10 26.11
C ALA A 129 3.39 -20.91 24.98
N GLY A 130 3.54 -21.66 23.89
CA GLY A 130 2.63 -21.61 22.74
C GLY A 130 3.26 -22.25 21.51
N ALA A 131 2.46 -23.00 20.76
CA ALA A 131 2.91 -23.69 19.54
C ALA A 131 3.03 -22.75 18.33
N ASP A 132 2.29 -21.64 18.33
CA ASP A 132 2.26 -20.65 17.26
C ASP A 132 2.29 -19.21 17.80
N ASP A 133 2.51 -18.25 16.91
CA ASP A 133 2.56 -16.81 17.23
C ASP A 133 1.27 -16.28 17.87
N GLY A 134 0.11 -16.81 17.44
CA GLY A 134 -1.20 -16.40 17.95
C GLY A 134 -1.36 -16.75 19.43
N ALA A 135 -1.09 -18.02 19.78
CA ALA A 135 -1.13 -18.51 21.14
C ALA A 135 -0.13 -17.78 22.05
N ARG A 136 1.05 -17.43 21.52
CA ARG A 136 2.06 -16.63 22.24
C ARG A 136 1.59 -15.20 22.47
N SER A 137 1.02 -14.54 21.45
CA SER A 137 0.42 -13.20 21.57
C SER A 137 -0.71 -13.19 22.63
N ASP A 138 -1.58 -14.21 22.62
CA ASP A 138 -2.66 -14.32 23.61
C ASP A 138 -2.12 -14.57 25.02
N GLY A 139 -1.09 -15.41 25.15
CA GLY A 139 -0.36 -15.62 26.40
C GLY A 139 0.27 -14.32 26.91
N TYR A 140 0.92 -13.56 26.03
CA TYR A 140 1.50 -12.26 26.33
C TYR A 140 0.45 -11.27 26.83
N LYS A 141 -0.68 -11.11 26.13
CA LYS A 141 -1.77 -10.22 26.53
C LYS A 141 -2.34 -10.57 27.91
N ALA A 142 -2.35 -11.85 28.28
CA ALA A 142 -2.81 -12.27 29.59
C ALA A 142 -1.85 -11.88 30.73
N ILE A 143 -0.54 -11.76 30.45
CA ILE A 143 0.49 -11.48 31.47
C ILE A 143 1.07 -10.07 31.40
N GLN A 144 0.79 -9.28 30.36
CA GLN A 144 1.44 -7.98 30.11
C GLN A 144 1.32 -7.01 31.29
N ASP A 145 0.17 -6.99 31.96
CA ASP A 145 -0.08 -6.13 33.11
C ASP A 145 0.73 -6.57 34.34
N ASP A 146 1.06 -7.86 34.45
CA ASP A 146 1.87 -8.41 35.53
C ASP A 146 3.36 -8.22 35.29
N LEU A 147 3.79 -8.22 34.01
CA LEU A 147 5.19 -7.98 33.62
C LEU A 147 5.71 -6.59 34.00
N THR A 148 4.83 -5.60 34.12
CA THR A 148 5.19 -4.23 34.52
C THR A 148 5.13 -3.99 36.03
N LYS A 149 4.54 -4.92 36.80
CA LYS A 149 4.42 -4.81 38.26
C LYS A 149 5.72 -5.22 38.94
N VAL A 150 6.54 -4.24 39.32
CA VAL A 150 7.76 -4.46 40.10
C VAL A 150 7.77 -3.60 41.36
N GLY A 151 8.23 -4.19 42.48
CA GLY A 151 8.38 -3.50 43.76
C GLY A 151 9.74 -2.82 43.93
N GLY A 152 10.00 -2.23 45.10
CA GLY A 152 11.34 -1.77 45.48
C GLY A 152 11.81 -0.47 44.82
N GLY A 153 10.90 0.33 44.26
CA GLY A 153 11.25 1.58 43.57
C GLY A 153 11.86 1.37 42.17
N LEU A 154 11.73 0.16 41.63
CA LEU A 154 12.11 -0.17 40.26
C LEU A 154 10.99 0.21 39.29
N THR A 155 11.37 0.45 38.05
CA THR A 155 10.46 0.61 36.92
C THR A 155 10.71 -0.52 35.94
N ALA A 156 9.64 -1.17 35.49
CA ALA A 156 9.70 -2.25 34.51
C ALA A 156 9.04 -1.78 33.21
N LYS A 157 9.70 -2.04 32.08
CA LYS A 157 9.17 -1.80 30.73
C LYS A 157 9.29 -3.08 29.93
N VAL A 158 8.30 -3.35 29.09
CA VAL A 158 8.19 -4.60 28.36
C VAL A 158 8.42 -4.36 26.87
N GLY A 159 9.24 -5.21 26.28
CA GLY A 159 9.52 -5.29 24.84
C GLY A 159 9.74 -6.76 24.45
N GLY A 160 10.62 -7.00 23.47
CA GLY A 160 10.75 -8.31 22.83
C GLY A 160 9.86 -8.43 21.59
N SER A 161 10.10 -9.46 20.77
CA SER A 161 9.45 -9.61 19.46
C SER A 161 7.92 -9.67 19.58
N VAL A 162 7.39 -10.48 20.51
CA VAL A 162 5.95 -10.65 20.71
C VAL A 162 5.31 -9.37 21.28
N GLY A 163 6.01 -8.67 22.19
CA GLY A 163 5.54 -7.41 22.75
C GLY A 163 5.47 -6.28 21.72
N VAL A 164 6.50 -6.18 20.85
CA VAL A 164 6.52 -5.25 19.72
C VAL A 164 5.41 -5.57 18.73
N GLU A 165 5.27 -6.83 18.32
CA GLU A 165 4.27 -7.28 17.35
C GLU A 165 2.84 -7.03 17.87
N THR A 166 2.55 -7.39 19.12
CA THR A 166 1.25 -7.16 19.74
C THR A 166 0.92 -5.66 19.78
N ALA A 167 1.88 -4.83 20.19
CA ALA A 167 1.70 -3.38 20.23
C ALA A 167 1.48 -2.77 18.84
N ILE A 168 2.17 -3.28 17.81
CA ILE A 168 1.92 -2.91 16.41
C ILE A 168 0.48 -3.27 16.04
N ASN A 169 0.04 -4.51 16.28
CA ASN A 169 -1.27 -5.01 15.86
C ASN A 169 -2.44 -4.31 16.54
N GLU A 170 -2.33 -4.04 17.85
CA GLU A 170 -3.31 -3.22 18.59
C GLU A 170 -3.37 -1.80 18.04
N ARG A 171 -2.20 -1.24 17.69
CA ARG A 171 -2.12 0.11 17.15
C ARG A 171 -2.70 0.20 15.74
N VAL A 172 -2.46 -0.79 14.88
CA VAL A 172 -3.10 -0.92 13.55
C VAL A 172 -4.62 -0.84 13.71
N SER A 173 -5.17 -1.65 14.62
CA SER A 173 -6.62 -1.72 14.86
C SER A 173 -7.21 -0.40 15.36
N SER A 174 -6.52 0.27 16.29
CA SER A 174 -6.93 1.59 16.81
C SER A 174 -6.83 2.71 15.77
N ASP A 175 -5.80 2.67 14.92
CA ASP A 175 -5.54 3.71 13.92
C ASP A 175 -6.59 3.70 12.80
N ILE A 176 -7.16 2.55 12.43
CA ILE A 176 -8.27 2.46 11.45
C ILE A 176 -9.48 3.27 11.93
N GLY A 177 -9.95 3.03 13.15
CA GLY A 177 -11.12 3.73 13.70
C GLY A 177 -10.90 5.24 13.81
N ARG A 178 -9.68 5.68 14.14
CA ARG A 178 -9.30 7.10 14.17
C ARG A 178 -9.24 7.71 12.77
N ALA A 179 -8.60 7.03 11.83
CA ALA A 179 -8.46 7.50 10.45
C ALA A 179 -9.82 7.64 9.77
N GLU A 180 -10.71 6.66 9.92
CA GLU A 180 -12.07 6.72 9.38
C GLU A 180 -12.91 7.80 10.06
N GLY A 181 -12.84 7.92 11.38
CA GLY A 181 -13.54 8.95 12.15
C GLY A 181 -13.14 10.37 11.75
N MET A 182 -11.88 10.57 11.35
CA MET A 182 -11.37 11.85 10.87
C MET A 182 -11.67 12.09 9.37
N ALA A 183 -11.49 11.07 8.53
CA ALA A 183 -11.65 11.19 7.08
C ALA A 183 -13.11 11.37 6.66
N MET A 184 -14.04 10.61 7.23
CA MET A 184 -15.45 10.58 6.80
C MET A 184 -16.13 11.96 6.83
N PRO A 185 -16.02 12.78 7.91
CA PRO A 185 -16.59 14.12 7.92
C PRO A 185 -15.96 15.05 6.87
N ILE A 186 -14.63 15.00 6.71
CA ILE A 186 -13.90 15.82 5.74
C ILE A 186 -14.33 15.46 4.31
N LEU A 187 -14.42 14.16 4.02
CA LEU A 187 -14.87 13.64 2.73
C LEU A 187 -16.32 14.03 2.45
N LEU A 188 -17.21 13.92 3.43
CA LEU A 188 -18.61 14.35 3.27
C LEU A 188 -18.69 15.84 2.91
N VAL A 189 -17.94 16.69 3.61
CA VAL A 189 -17.89 18.13 3.30
C VAL A 189 -17.36 18.36 1.89
N LEU A 190 -16.24 17.74 1.51
CA LEU A 190 -15.66 17.87 0.17
C LEU A 190 -16.61 17.37 -0.93
N LEU A 191 -17.28 16.23 -0.72
CA LEU A 191 -18.25 15.68 -1.67
C LEU A 191 -19.47 16.60 -1.81
N VAL A 192 -19.95 17.19 -0.71
CA VAL A 192 -21.03 18.20 -0.75
C VAL A 192 -20.59 19.44 -1.55
N LEU A 193 -19.34 19.89 -1.39
CA LEU A 193 -18.79 21.01 -2.16
C LEU A 193 -18.65 20.67 -3.65
N ILE A 194 -18.21 19.46 -3.99
CA ILE A 194 -18.02 19.00 -5.37
C ILE A 194 -19.37 18.82 -6.08
N PHE A 195 -20.32 18.13 -5.46
CA PHE A 195 -21.60 17.80 -6.09
C PHE A 195 -22.68 18.87 -5.91
N GLY A 196 -22.56 19.74 -4.91
CA GLY A 196 -23.51 20.79 -4.61
C GLY A 196 -24.81 20.33 -3.93
N GLY A 197 -24.86 19.09 -3.42
CA GLY A 197 -26.03 18.55 -2.73
C GLY A 197 -25.72 17.34 -1.85
N LEU A 198 -26.45 17.20 -0.75
CA LEU A 198 -26.19 16.17 0.26
C LEU A 198 -26.47 14.75 -0.24
N VAL A 199 -27.54 14.55 -1.01
CA VAL A 199 -27.93 13.22 -1.54
C VAL A 199 -26.89 12.68 -2.53
N SER A 200 -26.37 13.53 -3.41
CA SER A 200 -25.34 13.11 -4.37
C SER A 200 -23.99 12.87 -3.70
N ALA A 201 -23.68 13.61 -2.63
CA ALA A 201 -22.48 13.42 -1.84
C ALA A 201 -22.50 12.13 -0.98
N SER A 202 -23.65 11.73 -0.45
CA SER A 202 -23.76 10.53 0.38
C SER A 202 -23.66 9.23 -0.41
N LEU A 203 -23.98 9.24 -1.71
CA LEU A 203 -23.95 8.04 -2.55
C LEU A 203 -22.54 7.43 -2.66
N PRO A 204 -21.48 8.14 -3.07
CA PRO A 204 -20.13 7.58 -3.09
C PRO A 204 -19.65 7.13 -1.72
N LEU A 205 -20.01 7.85 -0.65
CA LEU A 205 -19.63 7.52 0.72
C LEU A 205 -20.27 6.20 1.19
N LEU A 206 -21.56 6.00 0.87
CA LEU A 206 -22.28 4.76 1.17
C LEU A 206 -21.68 3.58 0.42
N ILE A 207 -21.31 3.77 -0.85
CA ILE A 207 -20.62 2.74 -1.64
C ILE A 207 -19.23 2.45 -1.07
N GLY A 208 -18.52 3.46 -0.56
CA GLY A 208 -17.27 3.29 0.18
C GLY A 208 -17.43 2.40 1.42
N GLY A 209 -18.41 2.69 2.27
CA GLY A 209 -18.69 1.85 3.45
C GLY A 209 -19.07 0.41 3.08
N LEU A 210 -19.90 0.23 2.05
CA LEU A 210 -20.26 -1.11 1.55
C LEU A 210 -19.04 -1.83 0.98
N ALA A 211 -18.15 -1.12 0.29
CA ALA A 211 -16.94 -1.68 -0.27
C ALA A 211 -15.97 -2.14 0.83
N ILE A 212 -15.77 -1.35 1.89
CA ILE A 212 -14.92 -1.74 3.04
C ILE A 212 -15.45 -3.03 3.67
N LEU A 213 -16.74 -3.08 4.03
CA LEU A 213 -17.35 -4.27 4.65
C LEU A 213 -17.32 -5.49 3.72
N GLY A 214 -17.62 -5.30 2.43
CA GLY A 214 -17.55 -6.36 1.44
C GLY A 214 -16.12 -6.87 1.23
N SER A 215 -15.12 -6.00 1.34
CA SER A 215 -13.72 -6.37 1.20
C SER A 215 -13.20 -7.11 2.43
N PHE A 216 -13.59 -6.71 3.64
CA PHE A 216 -13.32 -7.48 4.87
C PHE A 216 -13.94 -8.88 4.81
N THR A 217 -15.15 -8.99 4.25
CA THR A 217 -15.79 -10.29 3.99
C THR A 217 -14.96 -11.13 3.02
N ALA A 218 -14.46 -10.54 1.93
CA ALA A 218 -13.61 -11.26 0.99
C ALA A 218 -12.27 -11.70 1.61
N LEU A 219 -11.66 -10.87 2.45
CA LEU A 219 -10.45 -11.20 3.20
C LEU A 219 -10.68 -12.31 4.21
N HIS A 220 -11.79 -12.26 4.95
CA HIS A 220 -12.15 -13.31 5.90
C HIS A 220 -12.39 -14.65 5.17
N ALA A 221 -13.01 -14.63 3.99
CA ALA A 221 -13.13 -15.85 3.18
C ALA A 221 -11.77 -16.37 2.72
N LEU A 222 -10.85 -15.47 2.40
CA LEU A 222 -9.52 -15.81 1.92
C LEU A 222 -8.62 -16.38 3.04
N SER A 223 -8.80 -15.93 4.29
CA SER A 223 -8.02 -16.44 5.43
C SER A 223 -8.25 -17.93 5.73
N TYR A 224 -9.29 -18.55 5.15
CA TYR A 224 -9.51 -20.01 5.27
C TYR A 224 -8.64 -20.83 4.31
N VAL A 225 -8.06 -20.23 3.28
CA VAL A 225 -7.30 -20.93 2.23
C VAL A 225 -5.84 -20.50 2.16
N THR A 226 -5.50 -19.33 2.70
CA THR A 226 -4.14 -18.80 2.75
C THR A 226 -3.98 -17.91 3.97
N ASP A 227 -2.75 -17.79 4.46
CA ASP A 227 -2.42 -16.81 5.48
C ASP A 227 -2.52 -15.40 4.90
N VAL A 228 -3.13 -14.50 5.66
CA VAL A 228 -3.30 -13.09 5.28
C VAL A 228 -2.85 -12.23 6.46
N SER A 229 -1.88 -11.35 6.19
CA SER A 229 -1.35 -10.42 7.18
C SER A 229 -2.40 -9.39 7.62
N ILE A 230 -2.38 -9.02 8.91
CA ILE A 230 -3.20 -7.94 9.47
C ILE A 230 -3.05 -6.60 8.74
N PHE A 231 -1.90 -6.35 8.10
CA PHE A 231 -1.68 -5.14 7.32
C PHE A 231 -2.59 -5.02 6.09
N ALA A 232 -3.12 -6.13 5.56
CA ALA A 232 -4.05 -6.14 4.43
C ALA A 232 -5.34 -5.36 4.70
N VAL A 233 -5.75 -5.27 5.97
CA VAL A 233 -6.90 -4.47 6.41
C VAL A 233 -6.70 -2.99 6.09
N ASN A 234 -5.49 -2.46 6.33
CA ASN A 234 -5.21 -1.04 6.08
C ASN A 234 -5.37 -0.70 4.60
N ILE A 235 -4.76 -1.50 3.71
CA ILE A 235 -4.93 -1.32 2.25
C ILE A 235 -6.40 -1.36 1.90
N THR A 236 -7.10 -2.36 2.40
CA THR A 236 -8.51 -2.57 2.09
C THR A 236 -9.36 -1.36 2.47
N THR A 237 -9.10 -0.76 3.62
CA THR A 237 -9.81 0.45 4.04
C THR A 237 -9.50 1.64 3.15
N PHE A 238 -8.23 2.04 3.00
CA PHE A 238 -7.93 3.28 2.26
C PHE A 238 -8.12 3.13 0.74
N LEU A 239 -7.73 1.98 0.17
CA LEU A 239 -7.92 1.70 -1.25
C LEU A 239 -9.41 1.51 -1.53
N GLY A 240 -10.12 0.80 -0.66
CA GLY A 240 -11.55 0.55 -0.80
C GLY A 240 -12.35 1.84 -0.76
N LEU A 241 -12.09 2.70 0.22
CA LEU A 241 -12.73 4.00 0.34
C LEU A 241 -12.36 4.92 -0.84
N GLY A 242 -11.07 5.02 -1.17
CA GLY A 242 -10.58 5.87 -2.25
C GLY A 242 -11.17 5.50 -3.61
N LEU A 243 -11.04 4.22 -4.02
CA LEU A 243 -11.57 3.74 -5.30
C LEU A 243 -13.10 3.79 -5.36
N ALA A 244 -13.80 3.42 -4.28
CA ALA A 244 -15.26 3.49 -4.25
C ALA A 244 -15.77 4.92 -4.40
N ILE A 245 -15.13 5.89 -3.74
CA ILE A 245 -15.47 7.30 -3.87
C ILE A 245 -15.20 7.78 -5.29
N ASP A 246 -14.04 7.44 -5.87
CA ASP A 246 -13.69 7.84 -7.24
C ASP A 246 -14.65 7.27 -8.28
N TYR A 247 -14.91 5.95 -8.22
CA TYR A 247 -15.86 5.29 -9.12
C TYR A 247 -17.28 5.87 -8.92
N GLY A 248 -17.65 6.13 -7.68
CA GLY A 248 -18.89 6.81 -7.33
C GLY A 248 -18.98 8.21 -7.94
N LEU A 249 -17.90 8.98 -7.87
CA LEU A 249 -17.80 10.33 -8.42
C LEU A 249 -18.05 10.33 -9.93
N PHE A 250 -17.41 9.42 -10.66
CA PHE A 250 -17.58 9.33 -12.12
C PHE A 250 -18.99 8.89 -12.52
N VAL A 251 -19.54 7.85 -11.91
CA VAL A 251 -20.86 7.35 -12.26
C VAL A 251 -21.95 8.35 -11.89
N VAL A 252 -21.90 8.96 -10.71
CA VAL A 252 -22.89 9.96 -10.28
C VAL A 252 -22.80 11.23 -11.11
N SER A 253 -21.59 11.74 -11.38
CA SER A 253 -21.42 12.95 -12.20
C SER A 253 -21.95 12.72 -13.62
N ARG A 254 -21.67 11.57 -14.23
CA ARG A 254 -22.16 11.23 -15.57
C ARG A 254 -23.68 11.03 -15.60
N PHE A 255 -24.25 10.33 -14.62
CA PHE A 255 -25.70 10.16 -14.52
C PHE A 255 -26.44 11.50 -14.40
N ARG A 256 -25.90 12.44 -13.62
CA ARG A 256 -26.47 13.79 -13.50
C ARG A 256 -26.38 14.58 -14.80
N GLU A 257 -25.31 14.40 -15.56
CA GLU A 257 -25.15 14.98 -16.90
C GLU A 257 -26.21 14.42 -17.87
N GLU A 258 -26.41 13.10 -17.89
CA GLU A 258 -27.40 12.46 -18.76
C GLU A 258 -28.83 12.81 -18.37
N ILE A 259 -29.19 12.83 -17.08
CA ILE A 259 -30.50 13.33 -16.63
C ILE A 259 -30.71 14.80 -17.04
N ALA A 260 -29.68 15.63 -16.95
CA ALA A 260 -29.81 17.04 -17.36
C ALA A 260 -30.05 17.16 -18.88
N ARG A 261 -29.43 16.31 -19.70
CA ARG A 261 -29.65 16.26 -21.15
C ARG A 261 -31.05 15.77 -21.52
N HIS A 262 -31.58 14.78 -20.81
CA HIS A 262 -32.92 14.23 -21.07
C HIS A 262 -34.05 15.08 -20.45
N GLY A 263 -33.78 15.79 -19.34
CA GLY A 263 -34.76 16.65 -18.66
C GLY A 263 -34.84 18.09 -19.18
N ALA A 264 -33.80 18.59 -19.87
CA ALA A 264 -33.78 19.93 -20.44
C ALA A 264 -34.35 19.98 -21.86
N GLY A 265 -35.57 19.46 -22.06
CA GLY A 265 -36.37 19.67 -23.28
C GLY A 265 -35.86 18.94 -24.53
N GLY A 266 -36.80 18.32 -25.26
CA GLY A 266 -36.53 17.72 -26.56
C GLY A 266 -35.79 18.68 -27.49
N VAL A 267 -34.56 18.35 -27.84
CA VAL A 267 -33.87 18.90 -29.01
C VAL A 267 -33.79 17.77 -30.04
N PRO A 268 -34.43 17.92 -31.22
CA PRO A 268 -34.37 16.93 -32.30
C PRO A 268 -32.98 16.92 -32.93
N GLY A 269 -32.08 16.13 -32.36
CA GLY A 269 -30.71 15.94 -32.87
C GLY A 269 -30.54 14.80 -33.86
N GLY A 270 -31.63 14.19 -34.33
CA GLY A 270 -31.64 13.20 -35.41
C GLY A 270 -32.60 13.67 -36.49
N VAL A 271 -32.07 13.99 -37.68
CA VAL A 271 -32.88 14.17 -38.88
C VAL A 271 -33.56 12.83 -39.18
N GLY A 272 -34.85 12.69 -38.82
CA GLY A 272 -35.70 11.57 -39.23
C GLY A 272 -36.46 10.79 -38.15
N GLY A 273 -36.39 11.16 -36.86
CA GLY A 273 -37.12 10.45 -35.79
C GLY A 273 -38.35 11.20 -35.28
N ARG A 274 -39.53 10.59 -35.35
CA ARG A 274 -40.80 11.05 -34.77
C ARG A 274 -40.62 11.45 -33.29
N PRO A 275 -41.24 12.54 -32.79
CA PRO A 275 -41.17 12.89 -31.37
C PRO A 275 -41.70 11.71 -30.53
N PRO A 276 -41.04 11.31 -29.43
CA PRO A 276 -41.57 10.27 -28.56
C PRO A 276 -42.82 10.80 -27.87
N SER A 277 -43.98 10.50 -28.44
CA SER A 277 -45.26 10.61 -27.78
C SER A 277 -45.34 9.54 -26.68
N GLY A 278 -45.25 9.94 -25.41
CA GLY A 278 -45.75 9.14 -24.28
C GLY A 278 -44.73 8.45 -23.36
N GLY A 279 -43.46 8.87 -23.31
CA GLY A 279 -42.49 8.30 -22.35
C GLY A 279 -42.81 8.69 -20.91
N THR A 280 -42.87 7.71 -20.00
CA THR A 280 -43.01 7.96 -18.56
C THR A 280 -41.68 8.48 -17.99
N ASP A 281 -41.70 9.19 -16.84
CA ASP A 281 -40.46 9.62 -16.15
C ASP A 281 -39.45 8.47 -15.94
N GLY A 282 -39.94 7.22 -15.86
CA GLY A 282 -39.13 6.01 -15.73
C GLY A 282 -38.31 5.64 -16.96
N ASP A 283 -38.79 5.93 -18.18
CA ASP A 283 -38.06 5.62 -19.42
C ASP A 283 -36.84 6.54 -19.58
N SER A 284 -36.98 7.81 -19.17
CA SER A 284 -35.89 8.79 -19.19
C SER A 284 -34.73 8.43 -18.23
N VAL A 285 -35.05 7.80 -17.09
CA VAL A 285 -34.06 7.33 -16.11
C VAL A 285 -33.39 6.05 -16.58
N GLU A 286 -34.12 5.14 -17.25
CA GLU A 286 -33.54 3.93 -17.86
C GLU A 286 -32.48 4.28 -18.91
N ASP A 287 -32.81 5.19 -19.84
CA ASP A 287 -31.91 5.61 -20.90
C ASP A 287 -30.69 6.38 -20.36
N ALA A 288 -30.90 7.29 -19.39
CA ALA A 288 -29.80 8.00 -18.73
C ALA A 288 -28.86 7.03 -17.99
N LEU A 289 -29.38 6.01 -17.32
CA LEU A 289 -28.58 5.01 -16.63
C LEU A 289 -27.83 4.10 -17.63
N ALA A 290 -28.49 3.69 -18.72
CA ALA A 290 -27.87 2.88 -19.76
C ALA A 290 -26.70 3.60 -20.44
N ALA A 291 -26.87 4.88 -20.80
CA ALA A 291 -25.81 5.73 -21.34
C ALA A 291 -24.66 5.95 -20.35
N THR A 292 -24.98 6.11 -19.07
CA THR A 292 -23.99 6.23 -17.99
C THR A 292 -23.16 4.95 -17.87
N MET A 293 -23.79 3.77 -17.88
CA MET A 293 -23.07 2.50 -17.78
C MET A 293 -22.25 2.20 -19.04
N ALA A 294 -22.75 2.54 -20.22
CA ALA A 294 -22.04 2.37 -21.48
C ALA A 294 -20.72 3.17 -21.55
N THR A 295 -20.66 4.31 -20.86
CA THR A 295 -19.50 5.21 -20.82
C THR A 295 -18.75 5.09 -19.50
N ALA A 296 -19.21 5.77 -18.45
CA ALA A 296 -18.56 5.80 -17.14
C ALA A 296 -18.44 4.41 -16.51
N GLY A 297 -19.48 3.56 -16.61
CA GLY A 297 -19.41 2.18 -16.10
C GLY A 297 -18.34 1.34 -16.78
N ARG A 298 -18.20 1.48 -18.11
CA ARG A 298 -17.10 0.84 -18.85
C ARG A 298 -15.73 1.37 -18.41
N THR A 299 -15.60 2.68 -18.25
CA THR A 299 -14.35 3.29 -17.79
C THR A 299 -13.95 2.75 -16.42
N VAL A 300 -14.89 2.71 -15.46
CA VAL A 300 -14.67 2.15 -14.11
C VAL A 300 -14.24 0.68 -14.18
N ALA A 301 -14.84 -0.14 -15.06
CA ALA A 301 -14.44 -1.53 -15.20
C ALA A 301 -13.00 -1.70 -15.74
N VAL A 302 -12.63 -0.91 -16.75
CA VAL A 302 -11.27 -0.94 -17.33
C VAL A 302 -10.24 -0.44 -16.32
N SER A 303 -10.56 0.62 -15.58
CA SER A 303 -9.69 1.15 -14.52
C SER A 303 -9.53 0.15 -13.38
N GLY A 304 -10.63 -0.41 -12.85
CA GLY A 304 -10.58 -1.47 -11.84
C GLY A 304 -9.74 -2.68 -12.26
N ILE A 305 -9.88 -3.16 -13.49
CA ILE A 305 -9.03 -4.26 -14.00
C ILE A 305 -7.56 -3.84 -14.05
N THR A 306 -7.25 -2.61 -14.44
CA THR A 306 -5.87 -2.09 -14.52
C THR A 306 -5.23 -2.05 -13.12
N VAL A 307 -5.97 -1.55 -12.11
CA VAL A 307 -5.51 -1.54 -10.72
C VAL A 307 -5.32 -2.96 -10.19
N ALA A 308 -6.28 -3.86 -10.43
CA ALA A 308 -6.20 -5.25 -10.00
C ALA A 308 -4.97 -5.97 -10.61
N VAL A 309 -4.67 -5.72 -11.88
CA VAL A 309 -3.45 -6.26 -12.51
C VAL A 309 -2.19 -5.68 -11.87
N SER A 310 -2.16 -4.37 -11.62
CA SER A 310 -1.01 -3.75 -10.93
C SER A 310 -0.75 -4.39 -9.56
N LEU A 311 -1.80 -4.63 -8.79
CA LEU A 311 -1.74 -5.26 -7.47
C LEU A 311 -1.43 -6.77 -7.54
N SER A 312 -1.83 -7.46 -8.61
CA SER A 312 -1.43 -8.85 -8.86
C SER A 312 0.08 -9.01 -9.05
N GLY A 313 0.77 -7.95 -9.44
CA GLY A 313 2.23 -7.94 -9.46
C GLY A 313 2.87 -8.20 -8.09
N LEU A 314 2.19 -7.86 -7.00
CA LEU A 314 2.65 -8.17 -5.64
C LEU A 314 2.64 -9.66 -5.32
N LEU A 315 1.84 -10.46 -6.05
CA LEU A 315 1.78 -11.92 -5.90
C LEU A 315 3.01 -12.63 -6.50
N LEU A 316 3.85 -11.91 -7.24
CA LEU A 316 5.11 -12.45 -7.78
C LEU A 316 6.22 -12.51 -6.72
N PHE A 317 6.06 -11.81 -5.61
CA PHE A 317 7.04 -11.72 -4.55
C PHE A 317 6.87 -12.86 -3.54
N ASP A 318 7.97 -13.28 -2.92
CA ASP A 318 7.95 -14.38 -1.96
C ASP A 318 7.47 -13.94 -0.57
N GLN A 319 7.54 -12.65 -0.25
CA GLN A 319 7.20 -12.13 1.07
C GLN A 319 5.69 -12.19 1.32
N THR A 320 5.27 -12.93 2.36
CA THR A 320 3.85 -13.07 2.75
C THR A 320 3.17 -11.71 2.96
N PHE A 321 3.92 -10.71 3.45
CA PHE A 321 3.47 -9.33 3.54
C PHE A 321 2.99 -8.79 2.19
N LEU A 322 3.84 -8.83 1.15
CA LEU A 322 3.50 -8.30 -0.18
C LEU A 322 2.36 -9.09 -0.82
N VAL A 323 2.39 -10.42 -0.70
CA VAL A 323 1.34 -11.31 -1.22
C VAL A 323 -0.01 -11.01 -0.57
N SER A 324 -0.05 -10.88 0.76
CA SER A 324 -1.26 -10.53 1.53
C SER A 324 -1.84 -9.18 1.10
N MET A 325 -0.97 -8.19 0.89
CA MET A 325 -1.35 -6.87 0.39
C MET A 325 -1.89 -6.92 -1.04
N GLY A 326 -1.31 -7.78 -1.89
CA GLY A 326 -1.81 -8.07 -3.23
C GLY A 326 -3.21 -8.66 -3.19
N TYR A 327 -3.43 -9.69 -2.37
CA TYR A 327 -4.75 -10.29 -2.20
C TYR A 327 -5.80 -9.31 -1.68
N GLY A 328 -5.49 -8.60 -0.58
CA GLY A 328 -6.40 -7.62 -0.01
C GLY A 328 -6.73 -6.50 -1.00
N GLY A 329 -5.73 -6.00 -1.71
CA GLY A 329 -5.90 -4.99 -2.75
C GLY A 329 -6.77 -5.46 -3.92
N ILE A 330 -6.50 -6.65 -4.48
CA ILE A 330 -7.26 -7.23 -5.59
C ILE A 330 -8.72 -7.47 -5.19
N ALA A 331 -8.94 -8.10 -4.03
CA ALA A 331 -10.27 -8.35 -3.49
C ALA A 331 -11.04 -7.04 -3.33
N THR A 332 -10.39 -6.02 -2.76
CA THR A 332 -10.96 -4.68 -2.58
C THR A 332 -11.38 -4.06 -3.90
N VAL A 333 -10.51 -4.08 -4.90
CA VAL A 333 -10.80 -3.53 -6.24
C VAL A 333 -12.01 -4.21 -6.87
N PHE A 334 -12.10 -5.54 -6.80
CA PHE A 334 -13.25 -6.28 -7.34
C PHE A 334 -14.54 -5.96 -6.60
N VAL A 335 -14.50 -5.84 -5.28
CA VAL A 335 -15.66 -5.45 -4.47
C VAL A 335 -16.09 -4.02 -4.80
N CYS A 336 -15.16 -3.07 -4.88
CA CYS A 336 -15.42 -1.68 -5.29
C CYS A 336 -16.06 -1.63 -6.68
N MET A 337 -15.52 -2.39 -7.65
CA MET A 337 -16.04 -2.48 -9.00
C MET A 337 -17.45 -3.08 -9.02
N ALA A 338 -17.69 -4.17 -8.28
CA ALA A 338 -19.02 -4.75 -8.15
C ALA A 338 -20.02 -3.75 -7.54
N ALA A 339 -19.64 -3.07 -6.46
CA ALA A 339 -20.50 -2.07 -5.81
C ALA A 339 -20.81 -0.88 -6.73
N ALA A 340 -19.80 -0.35 -7.44
CA ALA A 340 -19.94 0.78 -8.35
C ALA A 340 -20.70 0.45 -9.65
N LEU A 341 -20.64 -0.80 -10.12
CA LEU A 341 -21.33 -1.24 -11.34
C LEU A 341 -22.72 -1.83 -11.10
N THR A 342 -23.09 -2.13 -9.84
CA THR A 342 -24.35 -2.81 -9.52
C THR A 342 -25.20 -2.05 -8.50
N VAL A 343 -24.67 -1.79 -7.30
CA VAL A 343 -25.40 -1.15 -6.20
C VAL A 343 -25.62 0.33 -6.49
N LEU A 344 -24.57 1.03 -6.92
CA LEU A 344 -24.67 2.46 -7.21
C LEU A 344 -25.67 2.77 -8.34
N PRO A 345 -25.64 2.09 -9.50
CA PRO A 345 -26.63 2.32 -10.53
C PRO A 345 -28.06 1.97 -10.07
N ALA A 346 -28.23 0.97 -9.20
CA ALA A 346 -29.53 0.64 -8.62
C ALA A 346 -30.05 1.74 -7.68
N LEU A 347 -29.18 2.33 -6.85
CA LEU A 347 -29.52 3.48 -6.00
C LEU A 347 -29.91 4.70 -6.87
N LEU A 348 -29.14 4.98 -7.92
CA LEU A 348 -29.44 6.04 -8.87
C LEU A 348 -30.76 5.81 -9.60
N ALA A 349 -31.07 4.57 -9.98
CA ALA A 349 -32.34 4.19 -10.60
C ALA A 349 -33.55 4.40 -9.67
N VAL A 350 -33.37 4.24 -8.35
CA VAL A 350 -34.44 4.50 -7.37
C VAL A 350 -34.60 5.98 -7.08
N LEU A 351 -33.49 6.73 -7.00
CA LEU A 351 -33.51 8.17 -6.72
C LEU A 351 -33.95 9.00 -7.95
N GLY A 352 -33.52 8.61 -9.15
CA GLY A 352 -33.79 9.33 -10.39
C GLY A 352 -33.39 10.81 -10.28
N PRO A 353 -34.28 11.76 -10.63
CA PRO A 353 -34.01 13.20 -10.50
C PRO A 353 -33.75 13.67 -9.05
N LYS A 354 -34.19 12.92 -8.03
CA LYS A 354 -34.00 13.26 -6.61
C LYS A 354 -32.55 13.18 -6.14
N VAL A 355 -31.62 12.71 -6.97
CA VAL A 355 -30.17 12.81 -6.73
C VAL A 355 -29.73 14.27 -6.54
N ASN A 356 -30.47 15.22 -7.11
CA ASN A 356 -30.25 16.66 -6.91
C ASN A 356 -31.09 17.27 -5.77
N ALA A 357 -31.82 16.47 -4.99
CA ALA A 357 -32.54 16.95 -3.81
C ALA A 357 -31.54 17.39 -2.72
N LEU A 358 -31.96 18.31 -1.86
CA LEU A 358 -31.11 18.90 -0.82
C LEU A 358 -29.86 19.60 -1.41
N SER A 359 -30.03 20.32 -2.52
CA SER A 359 -28.95 21.12 -3.12
C SER A 359 -28.68 22.36 -2.28
N VAL A 360 -27.45 22.50 -1.79
CA VAL A 360 -27.01 23.66 -0.97
C VAL A 360 -26.62 24.86 -1.88
N ARG A 361 -26.32 24.60 -3.15
CA ARG A 361 -25.91 25.62 -4.13
C ARG A 361 -26.94 25.75 -5.25
N ARG A 362 -27.50 26.96 -5.45
CA ARG A 362 -28.32 27.29 -6.63
C ARG A 362 -27.45 27.19 -7.88
N ARG A 363 -27.97 26.47 -8.88
CA ARG A 363 -27.34 26.19 -10.19
C ARG A 363 -26.89 27.51 -10.83
N GLY A 364 -25.60 27.78 -10.80
CA GLY A 364 -24.99 28.98 -11.36
C GLY A 364 -23.77 28.63 -12.18
N GLY A 365 -23.99 28.59 -13.51
CA GLY A 365 -22.95 28.64 -14.54
C GLY A 365 -22.51 27.29 -15.09
N ALA A 366 -22.90 27.01 -16.34
CA ALA A 366 -22.11 26.17 -17.23
C ALA A 366 -20.65 26.59 -17.14
N ALA A 367 -19.72 25.62 -17.09
CA ALA A 367 -18.29 25.90 -17.06
C ALA A 367 -17.95 26.90 -18.16
N ARG A 368 -17.68 28.16 -17.80
CA ARG A 368 -17.26 29.19 -18.75
C ARG A 368 -16.01 28.66 -19.43
N SER A 369 -15.96 28.80 -20.75
CA SER A 369 -14.84 28.44 -21.62
C SER A 369 -13.51 29.10 -21.23
N ASP A 370 -13.50 30.04 -20.28
CA ASP A 370 -12.33 30.77 -19.77
C ASP A 370 -11.94 30.38 -18.32
N GLY A 371 -12.05 29.09 -17.97
CA GLY A 371 -11.63 28.59 -16.66
C GLY A 371 -10.11 28.68 -16.42
N TRP A 372 -9.68 28.67 -15.16
CA TRP A 372 -8.26 28.56 -14.75
C TRP A 372 -7.50 27.45 -15.51
N TRP A 373 -8.14 26.28 -15.67
CA TRP A 373 -7.61 25.15 -16.43
C TRP A 373 -7.41 25.44 -17.92
N GLY A 374 -8.28 26.25 -18.54
CA GLY A 374 -8.10 26.69 -19.93
C GLY A 374 -6.88 27.60 -20.08
N ARG A 375 -6.62 28.47 -19.11
CA ARG A 375 -5.41 29.32 -19.09
C ARG A 375 -4.13 28.51 -18.94
N ILE A 376 -4.10 27.54 -18.02
CA ILE A 376 -2.95 26.63 -17.86
C ILE A 376 -2.72 25.83 -19.15
N ALA A 377 -3.78 25.21 -19.69
CA ALA A 377 -3.68 24.42 -20.91
C ALA A 377 -3.10 25.26 -22.07
N HIS A 378 -3.61 26.47 -22.30
CA HIS A 378 -3.08 27.35 -23.34
C HIS A 378 -1.65 27.82 -23.09
N SER A 379 -1.27 28.10 -21.83
CA SER A 379 0.11 28.46 -21.49
C SER A 379 1.08 27.33 -21.82
N VAL A 380 0.74 26.10 -21.42
CA VAL A 380 1.53 24.90 -21.70
C VAL A 380 1.64 24.65 -23.21
N MET A 381 0.55 24.82 -23.96
CA MET A 381 0.56 24.67 -25.43
C MET A 381 1.44 25.70 -26.15
N ARG A 382 1.65 26.90 -25.56
CA ARG A 382 2.48 27.98 -26.15
C ARG A 382 3.98 27.75 -25.94
N ARG A 383 4.38 27.16 -24.81
CA ARG A 383 5.80 26.99 -24.44
C ARG A 383 6.12 25.56 -23.96
N PRO A 384 5.81 24.51 -24.74
CA PRO A 384 5.86 23.13 -24.27
C PRO A 384 7.27 22.67 -23.83
N VAL A 385 8.34 23.11 -24.52
CA VAL A 385 9.72 22.73 -24.18
C VAL A 385 10.11 23.22 -22.78
N ILE A 386 9.76 24.45 -22.40
CA ILE A 386 10.10 25.02 -21.09
C ILE A 386 9.40 24.22 -19.98
N TYR A 387 8.11 23.90 -20.15
CA TYR A 387 7.39 23.09 -19.17
C TYR A 387 7.96 21.68 -19.05
N VAL A 388 8.29 21.00 -20.16
CA VAL A 388 8.93 19.67 -20.10
C VAL A 388 10.25 19.74 -19.34
N VAL A 389 11.17 20.64 -19.72
CA VAL A 389 12.49 20.74 -19.09
C VAL A 389 12.37 21.10 -17.61
N ALA A 390 11.56 22.12 -17.27
CA ALA A 390 11.40 22.56 -15.88
C ALA A 390 10.75 21.49 -15.01
N THR A 391 9.71 20.81 -15.51
CA THR A 391 9.02 19.76 -14.76
C THR A 391 9.88 18.51 -14.60
N VAL A 392 10.58 18.07 -15.65
CA VAL A 392 11.50 16.92 -15.55
C VAL A 392 12.66 17.24 -14.60
N ALA A 393 13.25 18.43 -14.69
CA ALA A 393 14.31 18.85 -13.77
C ALA A 393 13.81 18.89 -12.31
N LEU A 394 12.60 19.39 -12.06
CA LEU A 394 11.99 19.38 -10.73
C LEU A 394 11.77 17.95 -10.21
N LEU A 395 11.20 17.06 -11.03
CA LEU A 395 10.94 15.66 -10.62
C LEU A 395 12.25 14.90 -10.36
N LEU A 396 13.27 15.10 -11.19
CA LEU A 396 14.59 14.50 -10.98
C LEU A 396 15.30 15.07 -9.74
N ALA A 397 15.17 16.37 -9.48
CA ALA A 397 15.71 16.98 -8.26
C ALA A 397 15.02 16.44 -7.01
N LEU A 398 13.69 16.28 -7.04
CA LEU A 398 12.92 15.65 -5.96
C LEU A 398 13.23 14.16 -5.82
N GLY A 399 13.60 13.48 -6.91
CA GLY A 399 13.97 12.06 -6.92
C GLY A 399 15.43 11.78 -6.55
N ALA A 400 16.32 12.78 -6.59
CA ALA A 400 17.74 12.61 -6.27
C ALA A 400 18.03 11.98 -4.88
N PRO A 401 17.27 12.25 -3.80
CA PRO A 401 17.47 11.60 -2.50
C PRO A 401 17.30 10.08 -2.55
N LEU A 402 16.55 9.53 -3.51
CA LEU A 402 16.40 8.07 -3.68
C LEU A 402 17.74 7.34 -3.83
N LEU A 403 18.76 8.01 -4.38
CA LEU A 403 20.10 7.44 -4.54
C LEU A 403 20.84 7.24 -3.21
N ARG A 404 20.34 7.84 -2.12
CA ARG A 404 20.91 7.75 -0.76
C ARG A 404 20.08 6.85 0.14
N ILE A 405 19.19 6.03 -0.43
CA ILE A 405 18.34 5.14 0.35
C ILE A 405 19.18 4.14 1.14
N ASN A 406 18.88 4.00 2.43
CA ASN A 406 19.43 3.00 3.29
C ASN A 406 18.35 1.97 3.63
N TRP A 407 18.64 0.69 3.39
CA TRP A 407 17.70 -0.39 3.61
C TRP A 407 17.87 -0.99 5.01
N GLY A 408 16.77 -1.21 5.70
CA GLY A 408 16.78 -1.77 7.06
C GLY A 408 15.63 -2.72 7.31
N GLY A 409 15.78 -3.52 8.37
CA GLY A 409 14.75 -4.43 8.83
C GLY A 409 13.59 -3.71 9.52
N VAL A 410 12.57 -4.49 9.92
CA VAL A 410 11.52 -4.00 10.80
C VAL A 410 12.03 -4.05 12.25
N ASP A 411 12.07 -2.91 12.92
CA ASP A 411 12.52 -2.79 14.31
C ASP A 411 11.49 -2.02 15.17
N ALA A 412 11.57 -2.12 16.49
CA ALA A 412 10.70 -1.46 17.46
C ALA A 412 10.64 0.07 17.31
N GLN A 413 11.62 0.68 16.63
CA GLN A 413 11.66 2.10 16.30
C GLN A 413 10.48 2.55 15.39
N VAL A 414 9.76 1.62 14.77
CA VAL A 414 8.55 1.91 13.97
C VAL A 414 7.38 2.41 14.84
N LEU A 415 7.41 2.15 16.15
CA LEU A 415 6.43 2.60 17.14
C LEU A 415 6.67 4.07 17.58
N PRO A 416 5.64 4.77 18.08
CA PRO A 416 5.79 6.13 18.60
C PRO A 416 6.78 6.24 19.77
N GLY A 417 7.41 7.41 19.93
CA GLY A 417 8.25 7.72 21.08
C GLY A 417 7.47 7.54 22.39
N GLY A 418 8.02 6.72 23.29
CA GLY A 418 7.40 6.42 24.59
C GLY A 418 6.67 5.07 24.69
N ALA A 419 6.46 4.34 23.57
CA ALA A 419 5.96 2.97 23.64
C ALA A 419 6.97 2.08 24.39
N ASP A 420 6.50 1.25 25.33
CA ASP A 420 7.40 0.47 26.20
C ASP A 420 8.34 -0.43 25.40
N ALA A 421 7.82 -1.12 24.37
CA ALA A 421 8.62 -1.99 23.52
C ALA A 421 9.75 -1.25 22.79
N ARG A 422 9.51 0.00 22.41
CA ARG A 422 10.51 0.87 21.80
C ARG A 422 11.54 1.35 22.83
N VAL A 423 11.12 1.77 24.02
CA VAL A 423 12.03 2.21 25.08
C VAL A 423 12.96 1.07 25.51
N VAL A 424 12.46 -0.17 25.54
CA VAL A 424 13.27 -1.36 25.79
C VAL A 424 14.34 -1.51 24.71
N SER A 425 13.97 -1.49 23.43
CA SER A 425 14.94 -1.61 22.32
C SER A 425 16.00 -0.50 22.35
N GLU A 426 15.59 0.77 22.44
CA GLU A 426 16.51 1.93 22.51
C GLU A 426 17.45 1.84 23.72
N SER A 427 16.96 1.35 24.86
CA SER A 427 17.79 1.17 26.06
C SER A 427 18.80 0.04 25.89
N LEU A 428 18.43 -1.06 25.24
CA LEU A 428 19.34 -2.18 24.94
C LEU A 428 20.46 -1.72 24.01
N GLU A 429 20.15 -0.97 22.96
CA GLU A 429 21.16 -0.46 22.01
C GLU A 429 22.14 0.55 22.65
N THR A 430 21.63 1.45 23.50
CA THR A 430 22.43 2.57 24.04
C THR A 430 23.20 2.20 25.31
N ARG A 431 22.53 1.52 26.25
CA ARG A 431 23.05 1.28 27.61
C ARG A 431 23.74 -0.06 27.79
N PHE A 432 23.54 -1.03 26.89
CA PHE A 432 24.18 -2.36 26.96
C PHE A 432 25.30 -2.46 25.91
N ALA A 433 25.95 -3.63 25.81
CA ALA A 433 26.98 -3.88 24.80
C ALA A 433 26.35 -3.86 23.40
N ARG A 434 26.99 -3.19 22.44
CA ARG A 434 26.45 -3.07 21.07
C ARG A 434 26.32 -4.45 20.42
N ASN A 435 25.23 -4.65 19.68
CA ASN A 435 24.93 -5.86 18.92
C ASN A 435 24.83 -7.16 19.75
N ALA A 436 24.75 -7.09 21.08
CA ALA A 436 24.51 -8.25 21.94
C ALA A 436 23.14 -8.92 21.68
N THR A 437 22.21 -8.20 21.05
CA THR A 437 20.83 -8.62 20.80
C THR A 437 20.52 -8.87 19.31
N SER A 438 21.47 -8.64 18.40
CA SER A 438 21.27 -8.83 16.95
C SER A 438 22.56 -9.28 16.24
N PRO A 439 23.17 -10.41 16.65
CA PRO A 439 24.34 -10.96 15.99
C PRO A 439 24.01 -11.45 14.57
N ILE A 440 25.04 -11.59 13.73
CA ILE A 440 24.92 -12.45 12.54
C ILE A 440 25.01 -13.89 13.04
N GLU A 441 24.05 -14.72 12.68
CA GLU A 441 24.02 -16.11 13.11
C GLU A 441 24.55 -17.02 12.01
N ALA A 442 25.44 -17.95 12.34
CA ALA A 442 25.86 -19.02 11.46
C ALA A 442 25.41 -20.36 12.05
N VAL A 443 24.50 -21.04 11.37
CA VAL A 443 23.94 -22.32 11.78
C VAL A 443 24.61 -23.41 10.95
N VAL A 444 25.45 -24.21 11.59
CA VAL A 444 26.20 -25.30 10.96
C VAL A 444 25.47 -26.61 11.24
N THR A 445 25.23 -27.40 10.19
CA THR A 445 24.55 -28.70 10.26
C THR A 445 25.40 -29.79 9.61
N GLY A 446 25.15 -31.05 9.97
CA GLY A 446 25.80 -32.21 9.35
C GLY A 446 27.15 -32.59 9.93
N THR A 447 27.58 -31.95 11.04
CA THR A 447 28.78 -32.36 11.77
C THR A 447 28.61 -32.21 13.28
N SER A 448 29.06 -33.20 14.03
CA SER A 448 29.20 -33.15 15.49
C SER A 448 30.66 -33.01 15.94
N ASP A 449 31.60 -32.88 14.98
CA ASP A 449 33.02 -32.69 15.26
C ASP A 449 33.27 -31.28 15.81
N ARG A 450 33.40 -31.19 17.14
CA ARG A 450 33.67 -29.92 17.84
C ARG A 450 34.95 -29.25 17.39
N ALA A 451 35.99 -30.00 17.02
CA ALA A 451 37.24 -29.41 16.56
C ALA A 451 37.06 -28.75 15.19
N ALA A 452 36.30 -29.38 14.30
CA ALA A 452 35.96 -28.83 12.99
C ALA A 452 35.09 -27.56 13.11
N VAL A 453 34.12 -27.56 14.02
CA VAL A 453 33.26 -26.39 14.30
C VAL A 453 34.05 -25.25 14.95
N GLN A 454 34.95 -25.54 15.89
CA GLN A 454 35.84 -24.53 16.48
C GLN A 454 36.79 -23.94 15.44
N ALA A 455 37.36 -24.77 14.56
CA ALA A 455 38.19 -24.29 13.45
C ALA A 455 37.40 -23.42 12.48
N TYR A 456 36.11 -23.71 12.26
CA TYR A 456 35.23 -22.84 11.48
C TYR A 456 34.92 -21.53 12.20
N GLY A 457 34.60 -21.57 13.50
CA GLY A 457 34.43 -20.38 14.33
C GLY A 457 35.66 -19.47 14.31
N ALA A 458 36.87 -20.02 14.36
CA ALA A 458 38.12 -19.25 14.24
C ALA A 458 38.30 -18.61 12.84
N ARG A 459 37.84 -19.28 11.77
CA ARG A 459 37.83 -18.68 10.42
C ARG A 459 36.83 -17.54 10.32
N LEU A 460 35.65 -17.68 10.93
CA LEU A 460 34.63 -16.64 11.00
C LEU A 460 35.10 -15.44 11.81
N ASP A 461 35.75 -15.68 12.95
CA ASP A 461 36.35 -14.64 13.80
C ASP A 461 37.44 -13.85 13.07
N ALA A 462 38.15 -14.49 12.15
CA ALA A 462 39.17 -13.85 11.31
C ALA A 462 38.59 -13.02 10.15
N VAL A 463 37.27 -13.04 9.91
CA VAL A 463 36.64 -12.24 8.84
C VAL A 463 36.73 -10.75 9.20
N PRO A 464 37.27 -9.89 8.30
CA PRO A 464 37.35 -8.45 8.56
C PRO A 464 35.98 -7.82 8.89
N GLY A 465 35.85 -7.29 10.10
CA GLY A 465 34.64 -6.65 10.62
C GLY A 465 33.91 -7.45 11.69
N ILE A 466 34.24 -8.74 11.88
CA ILE A 466 33.79 -9.54 13.03
C ILE A 466 34.67 -9.20 14.23
N THR A 467 34.04 -9.04 15.40
CA THR A 467 34.69 -8.73 16.68
C THR A 467 34.68 -9.91 17.65
N GLY A 468 33.91 -10.94 17.35
CA GLY A 468 33.83 -12.16 18.13
C GLY A 468 32.95 -13.21 17.47
N ALA A 469 33.35 -14.48 17.58
CA ALA A 469 32.54 -15.63 17.26
C ALA A 469 32.36 -16.52 18.49
N ALA A 470 31.10 -16.74 18.91
CA ALA A 470 30.78 -17.58 20.07
C ALA A 470 29.74 -18.64 19.71
N VAL A 471 29.95 -19.88 20.17
CA VAL A 471 28.93 -20.93 20.08
C VAL A 471 27.83 -20.64 21.10
N THR A 472 26.59 -20.45 20.63
CA THR A 472 25.43 -20.13 21.48
C THR A 472 24.50 -21.31 21.70
N GLY A 473 24.51 -22.29 20.80
CA GLY A 473 23.76 -23.55 20.96
C GLY A 473 24.40 -24.68 20.17
N SER A 474 24.38 -25.90 20.71
CA SER A 474 24.91 -27.08 20.02
C SER A 474 24.16 -28.32 20.51
N GLU A 475 23.48 -28.99 19.59
CA GLU A 475 22.71 -30.21 19.85
C GLU A 475 22.85 -31.15 18.65
N GLY A 476 23.19 -32.42 18.91
CA GLY A 476 23.39 -33.42 17.87
C GLY A 476 24.45 -33.01 16.83
N THR A 477 24.02 -32.84 15.58
CA THR A 477 24.85 -32.43 14.43
C THR A 477 24.66 -30.96 14.04
N THR A 478 23.96 -30.20 14.87
CA THR A 478 23.61 -28.81 14.61
C THR A 478 24.27 -27.91 15.64
N THR A 479 24.92 -26.84 15.19
CA THR A 479 25.60 -25.87 16.06
C THR A 479 25.37 -24.46 15.55
N ARG A 480 24.89 -23.57 16.42
CA ARG A 480 24.72 -22.14 16.15
C ARG A 480 25.89 -21.35 16.72
N LEU A 481 26.48 -20.52 15.86
CA LEU A 481 27.50 -19.54 16.20
C LEU A 481 26.90 -18.14 16.06
N ALA A 482 27.00 -17.32 17.10
CA ALA A 482 26.71 -15.90 17.05
C ALA A 482 27.99 -15.13 16.74
N LEU A 483 27.93 -14.30 15.71
CA LEU A 483 29.01 -13.44 15.26
C LEU A 483 28.68 -11.99 15.64
N THR A 484 29.49 -11.42 16.51
CA THR A 484 29.40 -10.00 16.88
C THR A 484 30.24 -9.15 15.94
N TYR A 485 29.78 -7.93 15.69
CA TYR A 485 30.43 -6.98 14.77
C TYR A 485 30.16 -5.54 15.23
N ASP A 486 30.99 -4.58 14.82
CA ASP A 486 30.87 -3.17 15.26
C ASP A 486 30.03 -2.27 14.32
N ALA A 487 29.83 -2.70 13.07
CA ALA A 487 29.08 -1.94 12.08
C ALA A 487 27.59 -1.80 12.48
N ASP A 488 26.94 -0.75 12.00
CA ASP A 488 25.49 -0.59 12.09
C ASP A 488 24.81 -1.74 11.32
N PRO A 489 23.89 -2.51 11.95
CA PRO A 489 23.20 -3.65 11.33
C PRO A 489 22.48 -3.35 10.02
N ASN A 490 22.04 -2.10 9.82
CA ASN A 490 21.34 -1.65 8.62
C ASN A 490 22.30 -1.06 7.57
N SER A 491 23.59 -0.90 7.87
CA SER A 491 24.55 -0.30 6.94
C SER A 491 24.93 -1.24 5.78
N GLY A 492 25.37 -0.66 4.66
CA GLY A 492 25.96 -1.43 3.56
C GLY A 492 27.16 -2.28 4.02
N ALA A 493 27.95 -1.80 4.97
CA ALA A 493 29.10 -2.52 5.51
C ALA A 493 28.71 -3.82 6.23
N ALA A 494 27.58 -3.83 6.97
CA ALA A 494 27.07 -5.04 7.62
C ALA A 494 26.49 -6.02 6.59
N ARG A 495 25.89 -5.53 5.50
CA ARG A 495 25.42 -6.39 4.39
C ARG A 495 26.58 -7.06 3.66
N ASP A 496 27.64 -6.32 3.36
CA ASP A 496 28.87 -6.87 2.78
C ASP A 496 29.53 -7.89 3.72
N LEU A 497 29.42 -7.67 5.04
CA LEU A 497 29.92 -8.58 6.05
C LEU A 497 29.16 -9.92 6.05
N VAL A 498 27.83 -9.91 5.91
CA VAL A 498 27.05 -11.15 5.74
C VAL A 498 27.52 -11.95 4.53
N GLN A 499 27.76 -11.28 3.40
CA GLN A 499 28.28 -11.95 2.20
C GLN A 499 29.65 -12.57 2.46
N ARG A 500 30.57 -11.83 3.09
CA ARG A 500 31.88 -12.37 3.48
C ARG A 500 31.80 -13.57 4.42
N VAL A 501 30.83 -13.57 5.35
CA VAL A 501 30.58 -14.70 6.25
C VAL A 501 30.06 -15.92 5.48
N ARG A 502 29.15 -15.72 4.51
CA ARG A 502 28.64 -16.79 3.63
C ARG A 502 29.71 -17.39 2.72
N ASP A 503 30.70 -16.60 2.31
CA ASP A 503 31.81 -17.05 1.49
C ASP A 503 32.81 -17.94 2.26
N VAL A 504 32.75 -17.99 3.60
CA VAL A 504 33.63 -18.85 4.40
C VAL A 504 33.18 -20.30 4.26
N PRO A 505 34.04 -21.21 3.78
CA PRO A 505 33.65 -22.59 3.56
C PRO A 505 33.32 -23.30 4.89
N PRO A 506 32.18 -24.02 4.96
CA PRO A 506 31.81 -24.80 6.13
C PRO A 506 32.79 -25.97 6.35
N PRO A 507 32.76 -26.62 7.52
CA PRO A 507 33.48 -27.87 7.74
C PRO A 507 33.17 -28.92 6.66
N ALA A 508 34.14 -29.80 6.36
CA ALA A 508 33.95 -30.84 5.35
C ALA A 508 32.76 -31.75 5.71
N GLY A 509 31.82 -31.91 4.78
CA GLY A 509 30.59 -32.68 5.00
C GLY A 509 29.48 -31.94 5.76
N ALA A 510 29.71 -30.70 6.18
CA ALA A 510 28.73 -29.85 6.86
C ALA A 510 28.13 -28.81 5.90
N GLN A 511 26.94 -28.33 6.22
CA GLN A 511 26.33 -27.14 5.61
C GLN A 511 26.34 -26.00 6.62
N SER A 512 26.43 -24.76 6.14
CA SER A 512 26.29 -23.56 6.97
C SER A 512 25.23 -22.67 6.34
N HIS A 513 24.29 -22.20 7.17
CA HIS A 513 23.30 -21.21 6.80
C HIS A 513 23.48 -19.97 7.66
N VAL A 514 23.57 -18.80 7.03
CA VAL A 514 23.79 -17.51 7.70
C VAL A 514 22.46 -16.77 7.84
N GLY A 515 22.08 -16.50 9.08
CA GLY A 515 20.86 -15.80 9.49
C GLY A 515 21.12 -14.58 10.37
N GLY A 516 20.08 -14.16 11.09
CA GLY A 516 20.01 -12.89 11.81
C GLY A 516 19.42 -11.76 10.97
N VAL A 517 19.04 -10.66 11.62
CA VAL A 517 18.27 -9.55 11.01
C VAL A 517 18.97 -8.96 9.78
N THR A 518 20.28 -8.76 9.85
CA THR A 518 21.05 -8.22 8.70
C THR A 518 21.05 -9.19 7.51
N ALA A 519 21.13 -10.50 7.76
CA ALA A 519 21.08 -11.50 6.69
C ALA A 519 19.68 -11.58 6.06
N ASP A 520 18.63 -11.42 6.86
CA ASP A 520 17.25 -11.32 6.34
C ASP A 520 17.06 -10.12 5.42
N VAL A 521 17.60 -8.94 5.76
CA VAL A 521 17.57 -7.76 4.88
C VAL A 521 18.34 -8.02 3.57
N VAL A 522 19.48 -8.71 3.62
CA VAL A 522 20.25 -9.07 2.42
C VAL A 522 19.45 -10.00 1.52
N ASP A 523 18.83 -11.04 2.09
CA ASP A 523 18.02 -12.02 1.34
C ASP A 523 16.75 -11.39 0.78
N GLN A 524 16.10 -10.51 1.54
CA GLN A 524 14.94 -9.75 1.08
C GLN A 524 15.28 -8.83 -0.09
N LEU A 525 16.41 -8.12 -0.05
CA LEU A 525 16.90 -7.30 -1.16
C LEU A 525 17.23 -8.16 -2.40
N GLY A 526 17.82 -9.34 -2.19
CA GLY A 526 18.11 -10.30 -3.26
C GLY A 526 16.84 -10.80 -3.95
N SER A 527 15.85 -11.27 -3.18
CA SER A 527 14.55 -11.75 -3.69
C SER A 527 13.79 -10.63 -4.41
N ILE A 528 13.65 -9.45 -3.78
CA ILE A 528 12.98 -8.30 -4.41
C ILE A 528 13.70 -7.89 -5.70
N GLY A 529 15.03 -7.83 -5.68
CA GLY A 529 15.85 -7.48 -6.85
C GLY A 529 15.65 -8.43 -8.02
N ALA A 530 15.53 -9.74 -7.75
CA ALA A 530 15.29 -10.76 -8.77
C ALA A 530 13.87 -10.68 -9.37
N THR A 531 12.88 -10.29 -8.57
CA THR A 531 11.46 -10.23 -8.98
C THR A 531 11.05 -8.90 -9.61
N LEU A 532 11.74 -7.80 -9.28
CA LEU A 532 11.47 -6.45 -9.81
C LEU A 532 11.34 -6.37 -11.35
N PRO A 533 12.21 -7.01 -12.15
CA PRO A 533 12.06 -7.02 -13.61
C PRO A 533 10.76 -7.69 -14.08
N TRP A 534 10.31 -8.75 -13.40
CA TRP A 534 9.06 -9.43 -13.70
C TRP A 534 7.85 -8.60 -13.34
N LEU A 535 7.89 -7.89 -12.21
CA LEU A 535 6.88 -6.90 -11.86
C LEU A 535 6.78 -5.82 -12.95
N ALA A 536 7.91 -5.24 -13.36
CA ALA A 536 7.94 -4.22 -14.40
C ALA A 536 7.42 -4.75 -15.75
N LEU A 537 7.75 -6.00 -16.10
CA LEU A 537 7.28 -6.64 -17.33
C LEU A 537 5.77 -6.91 -17.28
N LEU A 538 5.25 -7.42 -16.18
CA LEU A 538 3.82 -7.73 -16.01
C LEU A 538 3.00 -6.45 -16.01
N VAL A 539 3.33 -5.52 -15.12
CA VAL A 539 2.55 -4.29 -14.92
C VAL A 539 2.73 -3.37 -16.13
N GLY A 540 3.98 -3.08 -16.51
CA GLY A 540 4.28 -2.27 -17.68
C GLY A 540 3.76 -2.89 -18.98
N GLY A 541 3.88 -4.20 -19.15
CA GLY A 541 3.41 -4.93 -20.33
C GLY A 541 1.90 -4.95 -20.47
N VAL A 542 1.16 -5.30 -19.40
CA VAL A 542 -0.31 -5.30 -19.46
C VAL A 542 -0.85 -3.88 -19.64
N THR A 543 -0.30 -2.91 -18.92
CA THR A 543 -0.67 -1.50 -19.12
C THR A 543 -0.35 -1.04 -20.53
N PHE A 544 0.79 -1.43 -21.09
CA PHE A 544 1.14 -1.13 -22.47
C PHE A 544 0.08 -1.66 -23.44
N VAL A 545 -0.31 -2.93 -23.29
CA VAL A 545 -1.34 -3.58 -24.11
C VAL A 545 -2.69 -2.89 -23.95
N LEU A 546 -3.12 -2.58 -22.73
CA LEU A 546 -4.40 -1.92 -22.46
C LEU A 546 -4.48 -0.53 -23.11
N LEU A 547 -3.45 0.29 -22.94
CA LEU A 547 -3.37 1.62 -23.55
C LEU A 547 -3.26 1.54 -25.08
N PHE A 548 -2.52 0.55 -25.59
CA PHE A 548 -2.44 0.31 -27.03
C PHE A 548 -3.81 -0.07 -27.61
N LEU A 549 -4.56 -0.95 -26.95
CA LEU A 549 -5.91 -1.34 -27.36
C LEU A 549 -6.93 -0.20 -27.23
N ALA A 550 -6.72 0.71 -26.28
CA ALA A 550 -7.56 1.89 -26.09
C ALA A 550 -7.30 2.98 -27.14
N PHE A 551 -6.03 3.27 -27.46
CA PHE A 551 -5.67 4.46 -28.24
C PHE A 551 -5.07 4.17 -29.62
N GLY A 552 -4.71 2.92 -29.91
CA GLY A 552 -4.08 2.52 -31.16
C GLY A 552 -2.71 3.15 -31.39
N SER A 553 -1.99 3.50 -30.31
CA SER A 553 -0.69 4.17 -30.35
C SER A 553 0.34 3.40 -29.54
N VAL A 554 1.58 3.36 -30.04
CA VAL A 554 2.74 2.77 -29.33
C VAL A 554 3.45 3.81 -28.47
N LEU A 555 3.39 5.08 -28.85
CA LEU A 555 4.07 6.16 -28.13
C LEU A 555 3.31 6.62 -26.89
N LEU A 556 1.97 6.56 -26.89
CA LEU A 556 1.17 6.93 -25.72
C LEU A 556 1.38 5.99 -24.52
N PRO A 557 1.42 4.66 -24.70
CA PRO A 557 1.72 3.76 -23.59
C PRO A 557 3.15 3.91 -23.08
N LEU A 558 4.12 4.08 -23.99
CA LEU A 558 5.52 4.23 -23.58
C LEU A 558 5.75 5.51 -22.77
N LYS A 559 5.19 6.64 -23.21
CA LYS A 559 5.32 7.90 -22.45
C LYS A 559 4.64 7.81 -21.09
N ALA A 560 3.50 7.10 -20.99
CA ALA A 560 2.73 6.93 -19.75
C ALA A 560 3.60 6.27 -18.69
N ILE A 561 4.22 5.15 -19.06
CA ILE A 561 5.16 4.41 -18.21
C ILE A 561 6.32 5.31 -17.76
N VAL A 562 6.94 6.07 -18.68
CA VAL A 562 8.05 6.97 -18.35
C VAL A 562 7.63 8.08 -17.38
N MET A 563 6.45 8.67 -17.57
CA MET A 563 5.93 9.70 -16.68
C MET A 563 5.63 9.16 -15.29
N ASN A 564 5.07 7.95 -15.20
CA ASN A 564 4.82 7.29 -13.93
C ASN A 564 6.14 6.99 -13.21
N MET A 565 7.17 6.51 -13.92
CA MET A 565 8.49 6.29 -13.33
C MET A 565 9.11 7.59 -12.80
N LEU A 566 8.98 8.71 -13.52
CA LEU A 566 9.45 10.01 -13.03
C LEU A 566 8.70 10.46 -11.78
N SER A 567 7.36 10.33 -11.76
CA SER A 567 6.53 10.67 -10.60
C SER A 567 6.88 9.81 -9.37
N LEU A 568 7.06 8.51 -9.58
CA LEU A 568 7.46 7.56 -8.55
C LEU A 568 8.85 7.86 -8.02
N SER A 569 9.81 8.21 -8.88
CA SER A 569 11.16 8.59 -8.44
C SER A 569 11.13 9.81 -7.52
N ALA A 570 10.35 10.85 -7.86
CA ALA A 570 10.16 12.02 -7.03
C ALA A 570 9.48 11.69 -5.69
N THR A 571 8.51 10.77 -5.72
CA THR A 571 7.81 10.30 -4.52
C THR A 571 8.77 9.59 -3.58
N PHE A 572 9.57 8.65 -4.08
CA PHE A 572 10.51 7.91 -3.25
C PHE A 572 11.62 8.80 -2.71
N GLY A 573 12.09 9.78 -3.49
CA GLY A 573 13.01 10.80 -2.99
C GLY A 573 12.40 11.63 -1.85
N ALA A 574 11.11 11.99 -1.94
CA ALA A 574 10.39 12.64 -0.84
C ALA A 574 10.25 11.71 0.39
N VAL A 575 9.96 10.42 0.19
CA VAL A 575 9.91 9.44 1.28
C VAL A 575 11.25 9.32 2.00
N VAL A 576 12.37 9.29 1.26
CA VAL A 576 13.72 9.30 1.84
C VAL A 576 13.95 10.56 2.67
N LEU A 577 13.70 11.76 2.11
CA LEU A 577 13.89 13.01 2.85
C LEU A 577 13.04 13.07 4.13
N ILE A 578 11.81 12.57 4.08
CA ILE A 578 10.89 12.64 5.20
C ILE A 578 11.22 11.57 6.23
N PHE A 579 11.17 10.30 5.84
CA PHE A 579 11.21 9.18 6.79
C PHE A 579 12.62 8.69 7.11
N GLN A 580 13.56 8.77 6.17
CA GLN A 580 14.95 8.40 6.42
C GLN A 580 15.73 9.56 7.04
N ASP A 581 15.69 10.75 6.43
CA ASP A 581 16.46 11.90 6.92
C ASP A 581 15.74 12.68 8.04
N GLY A 582 14.44 12.40 8.26
CA GLY A 582 13.67 12.96 9.37
C GLY A 582 13.14 14.37 9.14
N HIS A 583 13.13 14.88 7.91
CA HIS A 583 12.47 16.15 7.61
C HIS A 583 10.95 15.97 7.84
N LEU A 584 10.33 16.85 8.64
CA LEU A 584 8.93 16.73 9.11
C LEU A 584 8.66 15.67 10.21
N SER A 585 9.69 15.05 10.79
CA SER A 585 9.54 14.13 11.94
C SER A 585 8.75 14.73 13.11
N GLY A 586 9.01 16.00 13.46
CA GLY A 586 8.30 16.73 14.50
C GLY A 586 6.80 16.92 14.22
N PRO A 587 6.41 17.64 13.14
CA PRO A 587 5.00 17.87 12.79
C PRO A 587 4.18 16.60 12.59
N LEU A 588 4.79 15.55 12.02
CA LEU A 588 4.12 14.28 11.77
C LEU A 588 4.22 13.32 12.95
N GLY A 589 4.96 13.65 14.02
CA GLY A 589 5.09 12.83 15.22
C GLY A 589 5.62 11.42 14.94
N PHE A 590 6.73 11.30 14.20
CA PHE A 590 7.44 10.03 14.00
C PHE A 590 8.93 10.21 14.27
N THR A 591 9.64 9.11 14.42
CA THR A 591 11.11 9.11 14.54
C THR A 591 11.69 8.55 13.27
N ALA A 592 12.69 9.25 12.73
CA ALA A 592 13.43 8.77 11.58
C ALA A 592 14.33 7.61 12.01
N THR A 593 14.13 6.46 11.39
CA THR A 593 14.89 5.22 11.63
C THR A 593 16.24 5.23 10.90
N GLY A 594 16.48 6.19 10.01
CA GLY A 594 17.67 6.21 9.16
C GLY A 594 17.73 5.07 8.12
N SER A 595 16.64 4.30 8.00
CA SER A 595 16.51 3.19 7.06
C SER A 595 15.05 2.98 6.66
N ILE A 596 14.83 2.36 5.50
CA ILE A 596 13.50 2.04 4.96
C ILE A 596 13.42 0.54 4.71
N SER A 597 12.29 -0.08 5.06
CA SER A 597 12.03 -1.48 4.74
C SER A 597 11.91 -1.69 3.22
N PRO A 598 12.65 -2.66 2.63
CA PRO A 598 12.58 -2.97 1.20
C PRO A 598 11.17 -3.23 0.65
N ALA A 599 10.29 -3.82 1.46
CA ALA A 599 8.93 -4.16 1.04
C ALA A 599 8.03 -2.91 0.81
N MET A 600 8.25 -1.82 1.55
CA MET A 600 7.35 -0.66 1.53
C MET A 600 7.34 0.09 0.18
N PRO A 601 8.50 0.40 -0.44
CA PRO A 601 8.51 1.00 -1.77
C PRO A 601 7.87 0.12 -2.86
N ILE A 602 8.01 -1.20 -2.76
CA ILE A 602 7.39 -2.15 -3.71
C ILE A 602 5.88 -2.08 -3.62
N LEU A 603 5.35 -2.10 -2.39
CA LEU A 603 3.93 -1.94 -2.14
C LEU A 603 3.42 -0.60 -2.71
N MET A 604 4.09 0.52 -2.39
CA MET A 604 3.74 1.83 -2.91
C MET A 604 3.79 1.87 -4.45
N LEU A 605 4.81 1.27 -5.06
CA LEU A 605 4.96 1.19 -6.51
C LEU A 605 3.74 0.50 -7.15
N ALA A 606 3.36 -0.68 -6.66
CA ALA A 606 2.24 -1.43 -7.21
C ALA A 606 0.90 -0.69 -7.07
N MET A 607 0.65 -0.05 -5.92
CA MET A 607 -0.58 0.72 -5.70
C MET A 607 -0.62 1.99 -6.54
N LEU A 608 0.46 2.78 -6.53
CA LEU A 608 0.52 4.06 -7.24
C LEU A 608 0.50 3.89 -8.74
N PHE A 609 1.11 2.83 -9.25
CA PHE A 609 1.06 2.53 -10.67
C PHE A 609 -0.38 2.22 -11.10
N GLY A 610 -1.12 1.42 -10.33
CA GLY A 610 -2.54 1.15 -10.58
C GLY A 610 -3.37 2.43 -10.60
N ILE A 611 -3.28 3.25 -9.54
CA ILE A 611 -4.08 4.47 -9.39
C ILE A 611 -3.72 5.53 -10.44
N SER A 612 -2.43 5.75 -10.73
CA SER A 612 -2.00 6.75 -11.71
C SER A 612 -2.46 6.41 -13.14
N MET A 613 -2.44 5.12 -13.49
CA MET A 613 -2.84 4.67 -14.82
C MET A 613 -4.31 4.96 -15.13
N ASP A 614 -5.20 4.79 -14.14
CA ASP A 614 -6.63 5.01 -14.29
C ASP A 614 -6.97 6.42 -14.77
N TYR A 615 -6.32 7.41 -14.17
CA TYR A 615 -6.51 8.80 -14.56
C TYR A 615 -5.91 9.09 -15.93
N GLU A 616 -4.83 8.40 -16.34
CA GLU A 616 -4.19 8.64 -17.65
C GLU A 616 -5.05 8.11 -18.77
N VAL A 617 -5.62 6.92 -18.60
CA VAL A 617 -6.64 6.39 -19.49
C VAL A 617 -7.80 7.38 -19.62
N PHE A 618 -8.28 7.94 -18.50
CA PHE A 618 -9.39 8.89 -18.51
C PHE A 618 -9.07 10.19 -19.28
N LEU A 619 -7.92 10.82 -18.99
CA LEU A 619 -7.50 12.03 -19.68
C LEU A 619 -7.30 11.76 -21.18
N LEU A 620 -6.58 10.69 -21.52
CA LEU A 620 -6.26 10.35 -22.91
C LEU A 620 -7.50 9.93 -23.71
N SER A 621 -8.47 9.25 -23.10
CA SER A 621 -9.77 8.94 -23.72
C SER A 621 -10.52 10.20 -24.12
N ARG A 622 -10.59 11.20 -23.25
CA ARG A 622 -11.23 12.48 -23.59
C ARG A 622 -10.47 13.29 -24.64
N VAL A 623 -9.14 13.24 -24.60
CA VAL A 623 -8.32 13.86 -25.65
C VAL A 623 -8.53 13.14 -26.99
N ARG A 624 -8.61 11.81 -26.98
CA ARG A 624 -8.85 10.99 -28.18
C ARG A 624 -10.22 11.28 -28.79
N GLU A 625 -11.27 11.32 -27.98
CA GLU A 625 -12.64 11.65 -28.42
C GLU A 625 -12.68 13.01 -29.15
N GLN A 626 -12.00 14.03 -28.61
CA GLN A 626 -11.90 15.33 -29.27
C GLN A 626 -11.01 15.32 -30.50
N TYR A 627 -9.95 14.53 -30.51
CA TYR A 627 -9.07 14.39 -31.68
C TYR A 627 -9.78 13.71 -32.84
N ASP A 628 -10.55 12.66 -32.59
CA ASP A 628 -11.32 11.95 -33.62
C ASP A 628 -12.41 12.85 -34.23
N LEU A 629 -12.95 13.81 -33.46
CA LEU A 629 -13.91 14.81 -33.96
C LEU A 629 -13.26 15.98 -34.71
N THR A 630 -12.11 16.46 -34.26
CA THR A 630 -11.53 17.75 -34.75
C THR A 630 -10.30 17.58 -35.65
N GLY A 631 -9.62 16.45 -35.59
CA GLY A 631 -8.32 16.20 -36.23
C GLY A 631 -7.15 17.07 -35.70
N SER A 632 -7.39 17.95 -34.72
CA SER A 632 -6.41 18.91 -34.22
C SER A 632 -5.87 18.49 -32.85
N ASN A 633 -4.62 18.03 -32.81
CA ASN A 633 -3.99 17.56 -31.56
C ASN A 633 -3.94 18.65 -30.48
N THR A 634 -3.69 19.91 -30.85
CA THR A 634 -3.65 21.04 -29.91
C THR A 634 -5.00 21.34 -29.29
N ALA A 635 -6.04 21.40 -30.11
CA ALA A 635 -7.39 21.71 -29.64
C ALA A 635 -7.93 20.56 -28.77
N ALA A 636 -7.66 19.33 -29.19
CA ALA A 636 -8.05 18.12 -28.47
C ALA A 636 -7.40 18.05 -27.07
N VAL A 637 -6.09 18.28 -26.97
CA VAL A 637 -5.37 18.27 -25.68
C VAL A 637 -5.88 19.38 -24.77
N ALA A 638 -6.03 20.61 -25.27
CA ALA A 638 -6.50 21.74 -24.47
C ALA A 638 -7.94 21.53 -23.95
N SER A 639 -8.84 21.08 -24.82
CA SER A 639 -10.23 20.78 -24.44
C SER A 639 -10.31 19.60 -23.46
N GLY A 640 -9.49 18.57 -23.66
CA GLY A 640 -9.39 17.43 -22.76
C GLY A 640 -9.05 17.87 -21.35
N VAL A 641 -7.93 18.58 -21.18
CA VAL A 641 -7.47 19.11 -19.88
C VAL A 641 -8.51 20.05 -19.25
N GLN A 642 -9.14 20.92 -20.04
CA GLN A 642 -10.13 21.88 -19.52
C GLN A 642 -11.37 21.20 -18.94
N ARG A 643 -11.87 20.13 -19.58
CA ARG A 643 -13.08 19.42 -19.14
C ARG A 643 -12.79 18.42 -18.02
N THR A 644 -11.63 17.77 -18.04
CA THR A 644 -11.30 16.72 -17.06
C THR A 644 -10.56 17.26 -15.83
N GLY A 645 -9.88 18.39 -15.94
CA GLY A 645 -9.03 18.94 -14.87
C GLY A 645 -9.75 19.09 -13.54
N ALA A 646 -10.96 19.67 -13.53
CA ALA A 646 -11.74 19.83 -12.29
C ALA A 646 -12.13 18.49 -11.67
N ILE A 647 -12.56 17.52 -12.48
CA ILE A 647 -12.97 16.20 -12.00
C ILE A 647 -11.77 15.45 -11.42
N ILE A 648 -10.64 15.45 -12.13
CA ILE A 648 -9.42 14.75 -11.71
C ILE A 648 -8.85 15.38 -10.44
N THR A 649 -8.78 16.71 -10.33
CA THR A 649 -8.30 17.36 -9.11
C THR A 649 -9.22 17.10 -7.92
N SER A 650 -10.54 17.04 -8.13
CA SER A 650 -11.49 16.66 -7.09
C SER A 650 -11.31 15.22 -6.62
N ALA A 651 -11.15 14.26 -7.55
CA ALA A 651 -10.87 12.86 -7.23
C ALA A 651 -9.54 12.73 -6.45
N ALA A 652 -8.46 13.33 -6.98
CA ALA A 652 -7.16 13.36 -6.32
C ALA A 652 -7.21 13.96 -4.91
N LEU A 653 -7.96 15.05 -4.71
CA LEU A 653 -8.13 15.67 -3.39
C LEU A 653 -8.85 14.74 -2.41
N LEU A 654 -9.91 14.05 -2.86
CA LEU A 654 -10.62 13.07 -2.02
C LEU A 654 -9.70 11.91 -1.64
N PHE A 655 -8.94 11.38 -2.60
CA PHE A 655 -7.97 10.31 -2.35
C PHE A 655 -6.85 10.73 -1.38
N ILE A 656 -6.32 11.96 -1.54
CA ILE A 656 -5.33 12.54 -0.64
C ILE A 656 -5.88 12.67 0.78
N VAL A 657 -7.17 12.99 0.97
CA VAL A 657 -7.78 13.05 2.31
C VAL A 657 -7.94 11.65 2.91
N VAL A 658 -8.42 10.67 2.13
CA VAL A 658 -8.57 9.28 2.59
C VAL A 658 -7.23 8.72 3.06
N ILE A 659 -6.23 8.76 2.19
CA ILE A 659 -4.89 8.24 2.49
C ILE A 659 -4.18 9.13 3.52
N GLY A 660 -4.33 10.45 3.42
CA GLY A 660 -3.69 11.41 4.30
C GLY A 660 -4.16 11.31 5.75
N ALA A 661 -5.38 10.82 6.01
CA ALA A 661 -5.81 10.50 7.37
C ALA A 661 -4.91 9.44 8.03
N PHE A 662 -4.39 8.48 7.27
CA PHE A 662 -3.43 7.48 7.76
C PHE A 662 -2.05 8.08 8.07
N ALA A 663 -1.74 9.30 7.61
CA ALA A 663 -0.56 10.02 8.06
C ALA A 663 -0.62 10.38 9.56
N THR A 664 -1.79 10.30 10.20
CA THR A 664 -1.94 10.48 11.65
C THR A 664 -1.69 9.20 12.46
N SER A 665 -1.41 8.09 11.79
CA SER A 665 -1.12 6.80 12.42
C SER A 665 0.08 6.88 13.37
N GLY A 666 0.04 6.09 14.43
CA GLY A 666 1.19 5.91 15.32
C GLY A 666 2.30 5.05 14.70
N ILE A 667 1.99 4.29 13.66
CA ILE A 667 2.93 3.35 13.04
C ILE A 667 3.61 4.03 11.87
N THR A 668 4.94 4.05 11.89
CA THR A 668 5.74 4.74 10.88
C THR A 668 5.52 4.17 9.47
N PHE A 669 5.28 2.86 9.32
CA PHE A 669 4.99 2.24 8.02
C PHE A 669 3.68 2.70 7.38
N ILE A 670 2.61 2.77 8.18
CA ILE A 670 1.30 3.24 7.72
C ILE A 670 1.41 4.72 7.35
N LYS A 671 2.08 5.51 8.19
CA LYS A 671 2.33 6.93 7.94
C LYS A 671 3.17 7.15 6.68
N MET A 672 4.20 6.33 6.46
CA MET A 672 5.07 6.36 5.28
C MET A 672 4.29 6.08 4.01
N THR A 673 3.51 5.00 4.00
CA THR A 673 2.65 4.65 2.87
C THR A 673 1.63 5.76 2.62
N GLY A 674 1.00 6.27 3.67
CA GLY A 674 0.00 7.34 3.59
C GLY A 674 0.56 8.64 3.00
N VAL A 675 1.60 9.18 3.62
CA VAL A 675 2.25 10.43 3.17
C VAL A 675 2.86 10.26 1.79
N GLY A 676 3.57 9.15 1.55
CA GLY A 676 4.19 8.87 0.26
C GLY A 676 3.17 8.78 -0.87
N MET A 677 2.06 8.06 -0.66
CA MET A 677 1.00 7.99 -1.68
C MET A 677 0.28 9.32 -1.88
N ALA A 678 0.02 10.08 -0.81
CA ALA A 678 -0.58 11.41 -0.93
C ALA A 678 0.31 12.37 -1.76
N ILE A 679 1.62 12.34 -1.54
CA ILE A 679 2.60 13.10 -2.35
C ILE A 679 2.58 12.63 -3.80
N ALA A 680 2.57 11.32 -4.05
CA ALA A 680 2.53 10.77 -5.39
C ALA A 680 1.29 11.21 -6.17
N ILE A 681 0.11 11.11 -5.55
CA ILE A 681 -1.15 11.53 -6.15
C ILE A 681 -1.16 13.05 -6.40
N LEU A 682 -0.61 13.84 -5.47
CA LEU A 682 -0.47 15.29 -5.64
C LEU A 682 0.43 15.62 -6.83
N LEU A 683 1.62 15.02 -6.91
CA LEU A 683 2.57 15.22 -8.01
C LEU A 683 1.98 14.76 -9.35
N ASP A 684 1.32 13.61 -9.36
CA ASP A 684 0.69 13.07 -10.56
C ASP A 684 -0.42 13.99 -11.06
N ALA A 685 -1.40 14.33 -10.21
CA ALA A 685 -2.56 15.12 -10.60
C ALA A 685 -2.22 16.56 -10.99
N THR A 686 -1.17 17.15 -10.41
CA THR A 686 -0.80 18.56 -10.64
C THR A 686 0.39 18.73 -11.59
N ILE A 687 1.51 18.08 -11.32
CA ILE A 687 2.75 18.30 -12.07
C ILE A 687 2.75 17.47 -13.35
N VAL A 688 2.50 16.17 -13.23
CA VAL A 688 2.56 15.26 -14.39
C VAL A 688 1.37 15.54 -15.31
N ARG A 689 0.16 15.46 -14.79
CA ARG A 689 -1.06 15.43 -15.59
C ARG A 689 -1.49 16.79 -16.10
N ALA A 690 -1.26 17.87 -15.33
CA ALA A 690 -1.62 19.21 -15.78
C ALA A 690 -0.55 19.88 -16.66
N LEU A 691 0.73 19.52 -16.49
CA LEU A 691 1.85 20.19 -17.17
C LEU A 691 2.61 19.25 -18.11
N LEU A 692 3.14 18.14 -17.61
CA LEU A 692 4.03 17.26 -18.39
C LEU A 692 3.30 16.52 -19.51
N VAL A 693 2.13 15.93 -19.24
CA VAL A 693 1.32 15.19 -20.22
C VAL A 693 0.91 16.10 -21.38
N PRO A 694 0.32 17.30 -21.16
CA PRO A 694 -0.06 18.17 -22.26
C PRO A 694 1.17 18.69 -23.03
N ALA A 695 2.24 19.07 -22.34
CA ALA A 695 3.44 19.60 -22.97
C ALA A 695 4.11 18.58 -23.91
N THR A 696 4.26 17.33 -23.46
CA THR A 696 4.82 16.25 -24.28
C THR A 696 3.91 15.88 -25.43
N MET A 697 2.58 15.86 -25.24
CA MET A 697 1.63 15.65 -26.33
C MET A 697 1.73 16.76 -27.37
N ARG A 698 1.95 18.01 -26.96
CA ARG A 698 2.17 19.11 -27.90
C ARG A 698 3.43 18.91 -28.74
N LEU A 699 4.54 18.47 -28.13
CA LEU A 699 5.81 18.22 -28.83
C LEU A 699 5.72 17.05 -29.82
N LEU A 700 5.08 15.95 -29.42
CA LEU A 700 4.94 14.76 -30.25
C LEU A 700 3.98 14.97 -31.44
N GLY A 701 3.06 15.94 -31.36
CA GLY A 701 2.18 16.28 -32.47
C GLY A 701 1.37 15.09 -33.00
N ARG A 702 1.51 14.77 -34.29
CA ARG A 702 0.83 13.61 -34.91
C ARG A 702 1.41 12.26 -34.48
N ALA A 703 2.66 12.22 -34.00
CA ALA A 703 3.29 10.97 -33.56
C ALA A 703 2.58 10.37 -32.33
N ASN A 704 1.83 11.16 -31.55
CA ASN A 704 0.99 10.64 -30.47
C ASN A 704 0.03 9.54 -30.93
N TRP A 705 -0.37 9.52 -32.20
CA TRP A 705 -1.38 8.61 -32.72
C TRP A 705 -0.79 7.58 -33.69
N TRP A 706 0.52 7.38 -33.64
CA TRP A 706 1.24 6.50 -34.56
C TRP A 706 1.34 5.06 -34.04
N ALA A 707 1.12 4.11 -34.94
CA ALA A 707 1.40 2.69 -34.75
C ALA A 707 2.09 2.10 -36.00
N PRO A 708 3.04 1.17 -35.84
CA PRO A 708 3.64 0.42 -36.94
C PRO A 708 2.59 -0.37 -37.74
N GLY A 709 2.80 -0.55 -39.05
CA GLY A 709 1.87 -1.22 -39.98
C GLY A 709 1.18 -2.51 -39.46
N PRO A 710 1.90 -3.52 -38.93
CA PRO A 710 1.27 -4.73 -38.41
C PRO A 710 0.42 -4.48 -37.14
N LEU A 711 0.87 -3.58 -36.26
CA LEU A 711 0.14 -3.20 -35.05
C LEU A 711 -1.10 -2.37 -35.39
N ALA A 712 -1.04 -1.49 -36.38
CA ALA A 712 -2.20 -0.74 -36.88
C ALA A 712 -3.30 -1.68 -37.42
N ARG A 713 -2.93 -2.78 -38.09
CA ARG A 713 -3.88 -3.82 -38.53
C ARG A 713 -4.49 -4.59 -37.35
N LEU A 714 -3.70 -4.90 -36.32
CA LEU A 714 -4.18 -5.55 -35.10
C LEU A 714 -5.20 -4.66 -34.37
N TYR A 715 -4.90 -3.37 -34.20
CA TYR A 715 -5.83 -2.40 -33.65
C TYR A 715 -7.09 -2.24 -34.53
N GLY A 716 -6.95 -2.30 -35.86
CA GLY A 716 -8.12 -2.31 -36.75
C GLY A 716 -9.10 -3.47 -36.49
N ARG A 717 -8.61 -4.61 -35.97
CA ARG A 717 -9.37 -5.84 -35.74
C ARG A 717 -9.86 -6.01 -34.30
N PHE A 718 -9.08 -5.58 -33.31
CA PHE A 718 -9.35 -5.77 -31.87
C PHE A 718 -9.44 -4.46 -31.07
N GLY A 719 -9.17 -3.32 -31.71
CA GLY A 719 -9.18 -2.03 -31.06
C GLY A 719 -10.57 -1.64 -30.59
N ILE A 720 -10.61 -1.01 -29.43
CA ILE A 720 -11.85 -0.47 -28.87
C ILE A 720 -12.16 0.84 -29.60
N LYS A 721 -13.21 0.85 -30.43
CA LYS A 721 -13.74 2.07 -31.04
C LYS A 721 -15.00 2.50 -30.29
N GLU A 722 -15.09 3.76 -29.90
CA GLU A 722 -16.27 4.33 -29.24
C GLU A 722 -17.38 4.76 -30.22
N GLY A 723 -17.22 4.50 -31.52
CA GLY A 723 -18.16 4.93 -32.55
C GLY A 723 -18.54 3.82 -33.54
N ASP A 724 -19.37 2.88 -33.13
CA ASP A 724 -20.24 2.16 -34.07
C ASP A 724 -21.54 2.96 -34.20
N SER A 725 -21.54 3.99 -35.07
CA SER A 725 -22.68 4.57 -35.81
C SER A 725 -22.41 6.00 -36.29
N ALA A 726 -21.42 6.19 -37.16
CA ALA A 726 -21.47 7.30 -38.10
C ALA A 726 -20.90 6.80 -39.42
N ALA A 727 -21.78 6.41 -40.34
CA ALA A 727 -21.38 6.22 -41.73
C ALA A 727 -20.67 7.49 -42.20
N PRO A 728 -19.57 7.39 -42.97
CA PRO A 728 -18.91 8.56 -43.51
C PRO A 728 -19.94 9.43 -44.24
N PRO A 729 -19.91 10.77 -44.08
CA PRO A 729 -20.84 11.64 -44.78
C PRO A 729 -20.74 11.34 -46.26
N ARG A 730 -21.85 10.87 -46.86
CA ARG A 730 -21.98 10.81 -48.31
C ARG A 730 -21.76 12.23 -48.80
N THR A 731 -20.62 12.45 -49.47
CA THR A 731 -20.40 13.63 -50.27
C THR A 731 -21.57 13.72 -51.24
N LEU A 732 -22.45 14.69 -51.01
CA LEU A 732 -23.45 15.07 -51.99
C LEU A 732 -22.67 15.60 -53.19
N GLU A 733 -22.72 14.87 -54.31
CA GLU A 733 -22.31 15.41 -55.60
C GLU A 733 -23.16 16.65 -55.88
N PRO A 734 -22.55 17.76 -56.33
CA PRO A 734 -23.31 18.90 -56.79
C PRO A 734 -24.06 18.49 -58.07
N VAL A 735 -25.38 18.64 -58.05
CA VAL A 735 -26.20 18.64 -59.25
C VAL A 735 -25.79 19.87 -60.07
N GLY A 736 -25.19 19.62 -61.24
CA GLY A 736 -24.81 20.61 -62.24
C GLY A 736 -24.44 19.91 -63.54
#